data_AF-A0A7C8UQI9-F1
#
_entry.id   AF-A0A7C8UQI9-F1
#
_cell.length_a   1.000
_cell.length_b   1.000
_cell.length_c   1.000
_cell.angle_alpha   90.00
_cell.angle_beta   90.00
_cell.angle_gamma   90.00
#
_symmetry.space_group_name_H-M   'P 1'
#
loop_
_entity.id
_entity.type
_entity.pdbx_description
1 polymer ?
#
loop_
_entity_poly.entity_id
_entity_poly.type
_entity_poly.pdbx_seq_one_letter_code
_entity_poly.pdbx_strand_id
1 'polypeptide(L)'
;MYVKFNPSTLLPLGLLVSSALASPTFPQQQPLGLNDELSAAIRIHSKKPSVDAEKLAATIKTENLLLRAKDLYTIAKISELEHGHPTRVIGSKGHVATVEYVQRVLGSLGGYYTLGEQTFPASSGYIFESRLVIGNDVIEHRAMSLTPPTKNRQPVSAKVVAAKNDGCSESDFGEDIKGSIALIERGRCPFGTKSENAGKAGAVAAVIYNNEAGSLSGTLGTPSEDHVATFGIARTAAEPILEKLKAGEEVDGSAYLDSEVNVIRTKNVIAQTVLGDPENCVMLGGHSDSVGEGPGINDDGSGSMTLLEVAVQLTKFSVNNCVRFAWWSGEEEGLLGSTWYAQHLTDEENKKIRLFMDYDMLASVNFAYQIYNATDAEGDPKGSEELRNFYIEGYKGLGVNYTFIPFDGRSDYVGFIEAGIPAGGVATGAEGIKTPEEVEMFGGKAGEWYDPCYHQLCDDLTNLDEKAWNVNARLVAKSVGKYAESFEGFPKRVLESDEVRAERKESAKKWKYRGSKLVIYSSFEKGTHNYIDTISTPPSQKMASLASLPQELVDMILSDLGPAHLGKVRLLSRFYNARFKNLFWYLVFQTLQIDLRPSCIERLILLGKGPEVASVIQNIIVRPQKGQDLKVSQITPLLTKAFAALPDIKSINIQVPHGTGGFDYWKPVMDAAIKSKRETVESITGPKCGMQMSKLKFSTAQTIAYQNTFINLKVLDITVSVQYERPELAEKFWTWIERIGSQMERLTIKTTRTSRNIPSPNDHGGFLPKSFGLPKLKALKLVDAAVTPNDFKKLFGSVDLDVVDISQCRMKNPKVDWFEILKHLRNGNINKIKELRFVISSYHGSELYDLPNLRIDVNSDWTSEGNSCKVTLHSGLSGFYNTQKNLWDELGTTDDQDEFWSSLTNSKWTLPRTTRWKRLQIATEEYRSTVSKLVSVLSSEHDPHEAFEVKQEYDTKVARLQEEEELDNGVEEG
;
A
#
# COMPACT_ATOMS: atom_id res chain seq x y z
N MET A 1 -16.27 16.08 -46.10
CA MET A 1 -17.13 16.10 -47.31
C MET A 1 -18.44 15.42 -46.98
N TYR A 2 -19.58 16.03 -47.26
CA TYR A 2 -20.88 15.35 -47.23
C TYR A 2 -21.10 14.62 -48.56
N VAL A 3 -21.58 13.37 -48.52
CA VAL A 3 -22.19 12.71 -49.69
C VAL A 3 -23.51 12.08 -49.26
N LYS A 4 -24.57 12.36 -50.04
CA LYS A 4 -25.94 11.92 -49.81
C LYS A 4 -26.17 10.51 -50.36
N PHE A 5 -27.06 9.76 -49.73
CA PHE A 5 -27.71 8.62 -50.38
C PHE A 5 -28.68 9.06 -51.48
N ASN A 6 -28.88 8.21 -52.48
CA ASN A 6 -30.07 8.23 -53.34
C ASN A 6 -30.45 6.77 -53.70
N PRO A 7 -31.71 6.32 -53.52
CA PRO A 7 -32.07 4.91 -53.64
C PRO A 7 -32.83 4.58 -54.94
N SER A 8 -32.52 3.44 -55.57
CA SER A 8 -33.41 2.81 -56.56
C SER A 8 -32.97 1.40 -56.99
N THR A 9 -33.59 0.36 -56.44
CA THR A 9 -34.45 -0.62 -57.16
C THR A 9 -34.99 -1.67 -56.17
N LEU A 10 -36.17 -2.24 -56.46
CA LEU A 10 -36.96 -3.05 -55.51
C LEU A 10 -36.75 -4.57 -55.69
N LEU A 11 -36.77 -5.31 -54.56
CA LEU A 11 -37.52 -6.55 -54.20
C LEU A 11 -37.95 -7.58 -55.29
N PRO A 12 -38.27 -8.87 -54.95
CA PRO A 12 -38.55 -9.45 -53.62
C PRO A 12 -37.92 -10.84 -53.33
N LEU A 13 -38.36 -11.46 -52.23
CA LEU A 13 -38.08 -12.81 -51.70
C LEU A 13 -36.65 -13.04 -51.15
N GLY A 14 -36.44 -13.43 -49.89
CA GLY A 14 -37.41 -13.66 -48.80
C GLY A 14 -37.01 -14.86 -47.95
N LEU A 15 -36.17 -14.64 -46.93
CA LEU A 15 -35.96 -15.55 -45.79
C LEU A 15 -35.26 -14.81 -44.65
N LEU A 16 -35.68 -15.13 -43.43
CA LEU A 16 -35.29 -14.57 -42.13
C LEU A 16 -33.84 -14.05 -42.00
N VAL A 17 -33.70 -12.76 -41.73
CA VAL A 17 -32.55 -12.19 -41.02
C VAL A 17 -33.08 -11.49 -39.77
N SER A 18 -33.04 -12.16 -38.63
CA SER A 18 -33.19 -11.48 -37.35
C SER A 18 -31.91 -10.69 -37.05
N SER A 19 -32.07 -9.40 -36.79
CA SER A 19 -30.98 -8.53 -36.39
C SER A 19 -30.43 -8.96 -35.04
N ALA A 20 -29.30 -9.67 -35.02
CA ALA A 20 -28.47 -9.80 -33.84
C ALA A 20 -27.79 -8.45 -33.56
N LEU A 21 -28.51 -7.57 -32.85
CA LEU A 21 -27.87 -6.56 -32.03
C LEU A 21 -27.00 -7.32 -31.02
N ALA A 22 -25.69 -7.33 -31.25
CA ALA A 22 -24.74 -7.89 -30.31
C ALA A 22 -24.71 -7.00 -29.07
N SER A 23 -25.59 -7.29 -28.11
CA SER A 23 -25.43 -6.83 -26.73
C SER A 23 -24.00 -7.14 -26.27
N PRO A 24 -23.34 -6.25 -25.51
CA PRO A 24 -22.08 -6.61 -24.88
C PRO A 24 -22.34 -7.77 -23.92
N THR A 25 -21.99 -8.98 -24.33
CA THR A 25 -22.03 -10.15 -23.46
C THR A 25 -21.01 -9.93 -22.35
N PHE A 26 -21.50 -9.60 -21.16
CA PHE A 26 -20.74 -9.75 -19.93
C PHE A 26 -20.13 -11.17 -19.89
N PRO A 27 -18.95 -11.36 -19.29
CA PRO A 27 -18.48 -12.69 -18.94
C PRO A 27 -19.44 -13.27 -17.89
N GLN A 28 -20.48 -13.94 -18.39
CA GLN A 28 -21.40 -14.73 -17.60
C GLN A 28 -20.56 -15.76 -16.86
N GLN A 29 -20.69 -15.81 -15.53
CA GLN A 29 -19.96 -16.77 -14.71
C GLN A 29 -20.36 -18.17 -15.19
N GLN A 30 -19.46 -18.84 -15.91
CA GLN A 30 -19.77 -20.16 -16.47
C GLN A 30 -20.05 -21.12 -15.33
N PRO A 31 -21.09 -21.98 -15.43
CA PRO A 31 -21.20 -23.13 -14.56
C PRO A 31 -19.90 -23.91 -14.64
N LEU A 32 -19.22 -24.10 -13.50
CA LEU A 32 -17.99 -24.87 -13.46
C LEU A 32 -18.30 -26.30 -13.91
N GLY A 33 -17.95 -26.62 -15.15
CA GLY A 33 -17.84 -28.00 -15.56
C GLY A 33 -16.85 -28.70 -14.64
N LEU A 34 -17.17 -29.92 -14.20
CA LEU A 34 -16.25 -30.77 -13.46
C LEU A 34 -15.04 -31.09 -14.34
N ASN A 35 -13.99 -30.28 -14.23
CA ASN A 35 -12.67 -30.64 -14.75
C ASN A 35 -11.98 -31.60 -13.76
N ASP A 36 -10.92 -32.25 -14.22
CA ASP A 36 -10.23 -33.28 -13.42
C ASP A 36 -9.57 -32.69 -12.16
N GLU A 37 -9.11 -31.42 -12.22
CA GLU A 37 -8.53 -30.70 -11.08
C GLU A 37 -9.56 -30.44 -9.97
N LEU A 38 -10.75 -29.92 -10.30
CA LEU A 38 -11.85 -29.71 -9.36
C LEU A 38 -12.32 -31.05 -8.77
N SER A 39 -12.39 -32.09 -9.62
CA SER A 39 -12.73 -33.44 -9.20
C SER A 39 -11.69 -34.04 -8.23
N ALA A 40 -10.41 -33.76 -8.44
CA ALA A 40 -9.33 -34.16 -7.53
C ALA A 40 -9.37 -33.38 -6.21
N ALA A 41 -9.56 -32.06 -6.25
CA ALA A 41 -9.70 -31.20 -5.08
C ALA A 41 -10.87 -31.64 -4.18
N ILE A 42 -12.04 -31.91 -4.77
CA ILE A 42 -13.21 -32.45 -4.05
C ILE A 42 -12.88 -33.79 -3.37
N ARG A 43 -12.19 -34.72 -4.05
CA ARG A 43 -11.79 -36.03 -3.49
C ARG A 43 -10.76 -35.93 -2.36
N ILE A 44 -9.89 -34.92 -2.37
CA ILE A 44 -8.92 -34.66 -1.31
C ILE A 44 -9.64 -34.05 -0.10
N HIS A 45 -10.40 -32.98 -0.33
CA HIS A 45 -10.96 -32.18 0.74
C HIS A 45 -12.19 -32.82 1.41
N SER A 46 -12.96 -33.65 0.71
CA SER A 46 -14.10 -34.39 1.29
C SER A 46 -13.72 -35.42 2.36
N LYS A 47 -12.43 -35.79 2.47
CA LYS A 47 -11.91 -36.69 3.52
C LYS A 47 -11.64 -35.98 4.85
N LYS A 48 -11.77 -34.66 4.90
CA LYS A 48 -11.57 -33.86 6.11
C LYS A 48 -12.75 -34.05 7.09
N PRO A 49 -12.54 -33.91 8.40
CA PRO A 49 -13.64 -33.94 9.36
C PRO A 49 -14.69 -32.88 9.02
N SER A 50 -15.97 -33.19 9.22
CA SER A 50 -17.04 -32.19 9.08
C SER A 50 -16.73 -30.96 9.93
N VAL A 51 -17.06 -29.79 9.39
CA VAL A 51 -17.01 -28.52 10.11
C VAL A 51 -17.92 -28.59 11.34
N ASP A 52 -17.47 -27.95 12.40
CA ASP A 52 -18.13 -27.85 13.70
C ASP A 52 -17.84 -26.43 14.20
N ALA A 53 -18.87 -25.73 14.67
CA ALA A 53 -18.81 -24.32 14.99
C ALA A 53 -17.80 -23.99 16.11
N GLU A 54 -17.69 -24.84 17.14
CA GLU A 54 -16.75 -24.63 18.26
C GLU A 54 -15.33 -25.02 17.86
N LYS A 55 -15.15 -26.11 17.10
CA LYS A 55 -13.83 -26.53 16.61
C LYS A 55 -13.24 -25.50 15.67
N LEU A 56 -14.03 -24.92 14.75
CA LEU A 56 -13.56 -23.84 13.87
C LEU A 56 -13.23 -22.58 14.69
N ALA A 57 -14.11 -22.16 15.61
CA ALA A 57 -13.85 -21.02 16.50
C ALA A 57 -12.65 -21.21 17.44
N ALA A 58 -12.26 -22.44 17.77
CA ALA A 58 -11.06 -22.75 18.55
C ALA A 58 -9.75 -22.69 17.74
N THR A 59 -9.81 -22.63 16.41
CA THR A 59 -8.60 -22.51 15.56
C THR A 59 -8.12 -21.07 15.37
N ILE A 60 -8.97 -20.07 15.61
CA ILE A 60 -8.65 -18.65 15.47
C ILE A 60 -7.74 -18.20 16.60
N LYS A 61 -6.66 -17.50 16.24
CA LYS A 61 -5.59 -17.08 17.14
C LYS A 61 -5.26 -15.60 16.94
N THR A 62 -5.13 -14.87 18.04
CA THR A 62 -4.77 -13.44 18.02
C THR A 62 -3.46 -13.18 17.31
N GLU A 63 -2.48 -14.08 17.46
CA GLU A 63 -1.17 -13.96 16.83
C GLU A 63 -1.28 -13.99 15.29
N ASN A 64 -2.20 -14.81 14.74
CA ASN A 64 -2.42 -14.88 13.30
C ASN A 64 -3.12 -13.62 12.78
N LEU A 65 -4.12 -13.10 13.51
CA LEU A 65 -4.80 -11.85 13.19
C LEU A 65 -3.79 -10.67 13.16
N LEU A 66 -2.94 -10.56 14.19
CA LEU A 66 -1.88 -9.54 14.26
C LEU A 66 -0.80 -9.69 13.19
N LEU A 67 -0.45 -10.92 12.78
CA LEU A 67 0.45 -11.15 11.65
C LEU A 67 -0.16 -10.64 10.34
N ARG A 68 -1.47 -10.88 10.12
CA ARG A 68 -2.20 -10.37 8.96
C ARG A 68 -2.33 -8.85 8.96
N ALA A 69 -2.62 -8.22 10.11
CA ALA A 69 -2.57 -6.77 10.24
C ALA A 69 -1.18 -6.20 9.88
N LYS A 70 -0.09 -6.86 10.30
CA LYS A 70 1.28 -6.46 9.97
C LYS A 70 1.59 -6.58 8.48
N ASP A 71 1.13 -7.66 7.83
CA ASP A 71 1.21 -7.81 6.37
C ASP A 71 0.42 -6.67 5.68
N LEU A 72 -0.82 -6.43 6.08
CA LEU A 72 -1.71 -5.43 5.51
C LEU A 72 -1.18 -4.00 5.67
N TYR A 73 -0.65 -3.65 6.84
CA TYR A 73 0.01 -2.36 7.07
C TYR A 73 1.29 -2.20 6.23
N THR A 74 2.04 -3.29 6.03
CA THR A 74 3.21 -3.30 5.12
C THR A 74 2.78 -3.10 3.66
N ILE A 75 1.60 -3.59 3.29
CA ILE A 75 0.99 -3.37 1.97
C ILE A 75 0.49 -1.92 1.81
N ALA A 76 -0.20 -1.35 2.81
CA ALA A 76 -0.64 0.05 2.80
C ALA A 76 0.53 1.04 2.62
N LYS A 77 1.72 0.69 3.10
CA LYS A 77 2.95 1.48 2.92
C LYS A 77 3.44 1.59 1.48
N ILE A 78 2.98 0.72 0.57
CA ILE A 78 3.34 0.82 -0.85
C ILE A 78 2.82 2.14 -1.45
N SER A 79 1.72 2.68 -0.91
CA SER A 79 1.12 3.97 -1.28
C SER A 79 1.85 5.21 -0.73
N GLU A 80 2.82 5.07 0.20
CA GLU A 80 3.53 6.22 0.81
C GLU A 80 4.18 7.15 -0.22
N LEU A 81 4.65 6.61 -1.35
CA LEU A 81 5.28 7.40 -2.42
C LEU A 81 4.30 8.24 -3.24
N GLU A 82 3.00 7.94 -3.18
CA GLU A 82 1.94 8.57 -3.97
C GLU A 82 1.06 9.48 -3.10
N HIS A 83 0.76 9.06 -1.87
CA HIS A 83 -0.11 9.77 -0.92
C HIS A 83 0.65 10.48 0.21
N GLY A 84 1.97 10.26 0.34
CA GLY A 84 2.79 10.81 1.42
C GLY A 84 2.70 10.04 2.75
N HIS A 85 1.80 9.06 2.85
CA HIS A 85 1.56 8.22 4.02
C HIS A 85 0.96 6.85 3.60
N PRO A 86 0.84 5.87 4.51
CA PRO A 86 0.21 4.59 4.19
C PRO A 86 -1.29 4.77 3.95
N THR A 87 -1.83 4.12 2.92
CA THR A 87 -3.27 4.03 2.62
C THR A 87 -3.56 2.90 1.65
N ARG A 88 -4.79 2.36 1.70
CA ARG A 88 -5.34 1.41 0.73
C ARG A 88 -6.53 1.98 -0.03
N VAL A 89 -6.62 3.30 -0.17
CA VAL A 89 -7.69 3.94 -0.97
C VAL A 89 -7.80 3.36 -2.37
N ILE A 90 -9.05 3.25 -2.85
CA ILE A 90 -9.39 2.51 -4.06
C ILE A 90 -8.50 2.90 -5.26
N GLY A 91 -7.92 1.89 -5.91
CA GLY A 91 -7.01 2.09 -7.05
C GLY A 91 -5.58 2.52 -6.69
N SER A 92 -5.27 2.82 -5.43
CA SER A 92 -3.88 2.99 -4.96
C SER A 92 -3.09 1.69 -5.07
N LYS A 93 -1.75 1.77 -5.04
CA LYS A 93 -0.90 0.57 -5.01
C LYS A 93 -1.14 -0.31 -3.78
N GLY A 94 -1.44 0.29 -2.63
CA GLY A 94 -1.81 -0.43 -1.41
C GLY A 94 -3.11 -1.22 -1.57
N HIS A 95 -4.12 -0.65 -2.24
CA HIS A 95 -5.36 -1.36 -2.57
C HIS A 95 -5.11 -2.57 -3.48
N VAL A 96 -4.43 -2.36 -4.61
CA VAL A 96 -4.13 -3.41 -5.60
C VAL A 96 -3.32 -4.54 -4.96
N ALA A 97 -2.31 -4.22 -4.17
CA ALA A 97 -1.49 -5.22 -3.49
C ALA A 97 -2.24 -5.96 -2.35
N THR A 98 -3.31 -5.38 -1.78
CA THR A 98 -4.19 -6.06 -0.81
C THR A 98 -5.05 -7.11 -1.50
N VAL A 99 -5.67 -6.75 -2.62
CA VAL A 99 -6.38 -7.69 -3.50
C VAL A 99 -5.46 -8.85 -3.91
N GLU A 100 -4.25 -8.56 -4.39
CA GLU A 100 -3.25 -9.58 -4.74
C GLU A 100 -2.80 -10.44 -3.54
N TYR A 101 -2.71 -9.87 -2.33
CA TYR A 101 -2.36 -10.60 -1.11
C TYR A 101 -3.44 -11.62 -0.74
N VAL A 102 -4.70 -11.19 -0.69
CA VAL A 102 -5.87 -12.05 -0.44
C VAL A 102 -5.90 -13.20 -1.44
N GLN A 103 -5.81 -12.90 -2.73
CA GLN A 103 -5.81 -13.91 -3.79
C GLN A 103 -4.64 -14.90 -3.69
N ARG A 104 -3.43 -14.40 -3.41
CA ARG A 104 -2.23 -15.25 -3.23
C ARG A 104 -2.36 -16.19 -2.03
N VAL A 105 -2.88 -15.69 -0.91
CA VAL A 105 -3.13 -16.52 0.28
C VAL A 105 -4.15 -17.61 -0.06
N LEU A 106 -5.30 -17.25 -0.63
CA LEU A 106 -6.38 -18.21 -0.92
C LEU A 106 -5.98 -19.23 -2.00
N GLY A 107 -5.25 -18.81 -3.04
CA GLY A 107 -4.73 -19.68 -4.09
C GLY A 107 -3.72 -20.70 -3.57
N SER A 108 -3.01 -20.39 -2.47
CA SER A 108 -2.09 -21.34 -1.84
C SER A 108 -2.78 -22.48 -1.07
N LEU A 109 -4.11 -22.45 -0.91
CA LEU A 109 -4.88 -23.39 -0.07
C LEU A 109 -5.27 -24.71 -0.78
N GLY A 110 -4.43 -25.17 -1.71
CA GLY A 110 -4.56 -26.48 -2.36
C GLY A 110 -5.89 -26.71 -3.08
N GLY A 111 -6.43 -25.68 -3.74
CA GLY A 111 -7.69 -25.79 -4.48
C GLY A 111 -8.95 -25.99 -3.62
N TYR A 112 -8.92 -25.63 -2.32
CA TYR A 112 -10.11 -25.69 -1.47
C TYR A 112 -11.19 -24.67 -1.89
N TYR A 113 -10.78 -23.60 -2.57
CA TYR A 113 -11.65 -22.53 -3.08
C TYR A 113 -11.55 -22.42 -4.60
N THR A 114 -12.69 -22.21 -5.26
CA THR A 114 -12.73 -21.54 -6.57
C THR A 114 -12.61 -20.04 -6.33
N LEU A 115 -11.65 -19.40 -6.98
CA LEU A 115 -11.47 -17.95 -6.93
C LEU A 115 -12.10 -17.29 -8.17
N GLY A 116 -12.80 -16.18 -7.96
CA GLY A 116 -13.34 -15.31 -8.99
C GLY A 116 -12.93 -13.86 -8.76
N GLU A 117 -12.70 -13.13 -9.85
CA GLU A 117 -12.57 -11.68 -9.84
C GLU A 117 -13.83 -11.06 -10.46
N GLN A 118 -14.39 -10.03 -9.83
CA GLN A 118 -15.45 -9.24 -10.43
C GLN A 118 -14.96 -7.80 -10.64
N THR A 119 -14.56 -7.49 -11.87
CA THR A 119 -14.07 -6.15 -12.25
C THR A 119 -15.22 -5.21 -12.61
N PHE A 120 -15.25 -4.03 -12.01
CA PHE A 120 -16.27 -3.01 -12.25
C PHE A 120 -15.66 -1.60 -12.36
N PRO A 121 -16.34 -0.64 -13.02
CA PRO A 121 -15.93 0.75 -13.02
C PRO A 121 -16.27 1.42 -11.69
N ALA A 122 -15.33 2.16 -11.11
CA ALA A 122 -15.54 2.94 -9.89
C ALA A 122 -15.08 4.38 -10.10
N SER A 123 -15.76 5.33 -9.47
CA SER A 123 -15.25 6.71 -9.38
C SER A 123 -14.20 6.78 -8.29
N SER A 124 -13.09 7.46 -8.55
CA SER A 124 -12.01 7.70 -7.61
C SER A 124 -11.67 9.18 -7.62
N GLY A 125 -11.60 9.78 -6.44
CA GLY A 125 -11.29 11.20 -6.25
C GLY A 125 -9.93 11.38 -5.58
N TYR A 126 -9.17 12.39 -6.02
CA TYR A 126 -7.99 12.85 -5.30
C TYR A 126 -8.02 14.37 -5.17
N ILE A 127 -7.74 14.88 -3.98
CA ILE A 127 -7.72 16.32 -3.68
C ILE A 127 -6.27 16.72 -3.40
N PHE A 128 -5.69 17.51 -4.29
CA PHE A 128 -4.31 18.00 -4.16
C PHE A 128 -4.23 19.22 -3.25
N GLU A 129 -5.21 20.12 -3.34
CA GLU A 129 -5.27 21.35 -2.56
C GLU A 129 -6.70 21.89 -2.46
N SER A 130 -7.10 22.39 -1.29
CA SER A 130 -8.35 23.13 -1.09
C SER A 130 -8.12 24.40 -0.28
N ARG A 131 -8.72 25.52 -0.70
CA ARG A 131 -8.71 26.79 0.02
C ARG A 131 -10.05 27.50 -0.12
N LEU A 132 -10.57 28.02 1.00
CA LEU A 132 -11.80 28.79 1.04
C LEU A 132 -11.58 30.06 1.87
N VAL A 133 -11.91 31.21 1.29
CA VAL A 133 -11.90 32.53 1.93
C VAL A 133 -13.27 33.14 1.75
N ILE A 134 -13.89 33.65 2.82
CA ILE A 134 -15.16 34.37 2.76
C ILE A 134 -15.02 35.69 3.52
N GLY A 135 -15.37 36.79 2.87
CA GLY A 135 -15.01 38.14 3.31
C GLY A 135 -13.49 38.29 3.39
N ASN A 136 -12.99 38.57 4.59
CA ASN A 136 -11.56 38.65 4.89
C ASN A 136 -11.03 37.41 5.61
N ASP A 137 -11.89 36.42 5.88
CA ASP A 137 -11.61 35.31 6.79
C ASP A 137 -11.27 34.04 5.99
N VAL A 138 -10.14 33.41 6.33
CA VAL A 138 -9.80 32.07 5.83
C VAL A 138 -10.67 31.07 6.60
N ILE A 139 -11.54 30.36 5.91
CA ILE A 139 -12.55 29.50 6.52
C ILE A 139 -11.97 28.09 6.72
N GLU A 140 -12.05 27.58 7.94
CA GLU A 140 -11.79 26.16 8.22
C GLU A 140 -12.85 25.30 7.52
N HIS A 141 -12.41 24.40 6.66
CA HIS A 141 -13.27 23.62 5.76
C HIS A 141 -12.68 22.23 5.50
N ARG A 142 -13.51 21.33 4.97
CA ARG A 142 -13.06 20.13 4.26
C ARG A 142 -13.63 20.17 2.84
N ALA A 143 -12.85 19.81 1.84
CA ALA A 143 -13.41 19.57 0.51
C ALA A 143 -14.24 18.27 0.52
N MET A 144 -15.33 18.20 -0.24
CA MET A 144 -16.14 16.98 -0.33
C MET A 144 -15.45 15.94 -1.23
N SER A 145 -15.47 14.65 -0.87
CA SER A 145 -14.94 13.59 -1.76
C SER A 145 -15.68 13.58 -3.10
N LEU A 146 -14.97 13.21 -4.17
CA LEU A 146 -15.46 13.27 -5.56
C LEU A 146 -15.88 14.68 -6.05
N THR A 147 -15.42 15.74 -5.38
CA THR A 147 -15.57 17.12 -5.88
C THR A 147 -14.73 17.36 -7.15
N PRO A 148 -15.29 17.99 -8.19
CA PRO A 148 -14.49 18.48 -9.32
C PRO A 148 -13.66 19.70 -8.89
N PRO A 149 -12.54 20.00 -9.58
CA PRO A 149 -11.71 21.17 -9.28
C PRO A 149 -12.45 22.48 -9.60
N THR A 150 -11.95 23.61 -9.09
CA THR A 150 -12.39 24.91 -9.59
C THR A 150 -12.04 25.06 -11.08
N LYS A 151 -12.83 25.83 -11.82
CA LYS A 151 -12.72 25.94 -13.28
C LYS A 151 -11.29 26.28 -13.72
N ASN A 152 -10.77 25.50 -14.66
CA ASN A 152 -9.38 25.55 -15.16
C ASN A 152 -8.29 25.32 -14.07
N ARG A 153 -8.62 24.74 -12.92
CA ARG A 153 -7.76 24.65 -11.72
C ARG A 153 -7.18 26.01 -11.33
N GLN A 154 -8.03 27.03 -11.29
CA GLN A 154 -7.67 28.40 -10.88
C GLN A 154 -8.59 28.87 -9.73
N PRO A 155 -8.13 29.77 -8.85
CA PRO A 155 -9.00 30.40 -7.86
C PRO A 155 -10.15 31.16 -8.55
N VAL A 156 -11.36 30.96 -8.06
CA VAL A 156 -12.53 31.75 -8.45
C VAL A 156 -12.85 32.75 -7.34
N SER A 157 -13.17 33.98 -7.70
CA SER A 157 -13.61 35.02 -6.77
C SER A 157 -14.96 35.55 -7.20
N ALA A 158 -15.93 35.53 -6.28
CA ALA A 158 -17.32 35.87 -6.56
C ALA A 158 -18.08 36.19 -5.25
N LYS A 159 -19.26 36.79 -5.38
CA LYS A 159 -20.18 37.00 -4.24
C LYS A 159 -20.64 35.67 -3.67
N VAL A 160 -20.83 35.61 -2.36
CA VAL A 160 -21.47 34.51 -1.64
C VAL A 160 -22.97 34.77 -1.60
N VAL A 161 -23.78 33.80 -2.04
CA VAL A 161 -25.25 33.92 -2.08
C VAL A 161 -25.84 32.69 -1.41
N ALA A 162 -26.76 32.90 -0.46
CA ALA A 162 -27.41 31.80 0.25
C ALA A 162 -28.54 31.18 -0.59
N ALA A 163 -28.60 29.85 -0.63
CA ALA A 163 -29.76 29.14 -1.15
C ALA A 163 -31.00 29.43 -0.27
N LYS A 164 -32.19 29.45 -0.89
CA LYS A 164 -33.45 29.79 -0.18
C LYS A 164 -33.89 28.74 0.84
N ASN A 165 -33.49 27.47 0.63
CA ASN A 165 -33.74 26.33 1.50
C ASN A 165 -32.50 25.41 1.51
N ASP A 166 -32.67 24.10 1.70
CA ASP A 166 -31.60 23.12 1.72
C ASP A 166 -30.99 22.78 0.33
N GLY A 167 -31.25 23.56 -0.73
CA GLY A 167 -30.64 23.37 -2.05
C GLY A 167 -31.00 22.03 -2.72
N CYS A 168 -32.08 21.39 -2.26
CA CYS A 168 -32.52 20.08 -2.71
C CYS A 168 -33.45 20.14 -3.92
N SER A 169 -33.97 21.32 -4.24
CA SER A 169 -34.69 21.63 -5.48
C SER A 169 -33.92 22.67 -6.29
N GLU A 170 -33.96 22.60 -7.61
CA GLU A 170 -33.45 23.66 -8.49
C GLU A 170 -34.09 25.02 -8.17
N SER A 171 -35.35 25.04 -7.70
CA SER A 171 -36.06 26.25 -7.27
C SER A 171 -35.51 26.95 -6.02
N ASP A 172 -34.63 26.28 -5.26
CA ASP A 172 -33.97 26.86 -4.09
C ASP A 172 -32.92 27.91 -4.48
N PHE A 173 -32.50 27.92 -5.74
CA PHE A 173 -31.52 28.83 -6.31
C PHE A 173 -32.23 29.91 -7.13
N GLY A 174 -31.90 31.18 -6.92
CA GLY A 174 -32.42 32.31 -7.70
C GLY A 174 -31.50 32.68 -8.88
N GLU A 175 -31.91 33.68 -9.67
CA GLU A 175 -31.07 34.23 -10.76
C GLU A 175 -29.75 34.84 -10.23
N ASP A 176 -29.73 35.25 -8.97
CA ASP A 176 -28.61 35.79 -8.21
C ASP A 176 -27.49 34.77 -7.91
N ILE A 177 -27.79 33.46 -7.98
CA ILE A 177 -26.78 32.40 -7.81
C ILE A 177 -25.80 32.34 -8.99
N LYS A 178 -26.18 32.86 -10.17
CA LYS A 178 -25.39 32.75 -11.39
C LYS A 178 -24.07 33.54 -11.28
N GLY A 179 -22.96 32.83 -11.31
CA GLY A 179 -21.61 33.38 -11.13
C GLY A 179 -21.19 33.53 -9.67
N SER A 180 -22.00 33.09 -8.70
CA SER A 180 -21.76 33.20 -7.25
C SER A 180 -21.10 31.96 -6.63
N ILE A 181 -20.64 32.09 -5.38
CA ILE A 181 -20.39 30.95 -4.49
C ILE A 181 -21.69 30.68 -3.72
N ALA A 182 -22.32 29.52 -3.96
CA ALA A 182 -23.60 29.17 -3.32
C ALA A 182 -23.36 28.69 -1.87
N LEU A 183 -23.98 29.33 -0.88
CA LEU A 183 -23.96 28.90 0.53
C LEU A 183 -25.25 28.11 0.84
N ILE A 184 -25.11 26.84 1.25
CA ILE A 184 -26.21 25.86 1.29
C ILE A 184 -26.26 25.13 2.64
N GLU A 185 -27.43 24.97 3.24
CA GLU A 185 -27.57 24.20 4.49
C GLU A 185 -27.48 22.68 4.24
N ARG A 186 -26.81 21.93 5.13
CA ARG A 186 -26.93 20.46 5.20
C ARG A 186 -28.39 20.10 5.48
N GLY A 187 -28.95 19.21 4.65
CA GLY A 187 -30.39 18.91 4.67
C GLY A 187 -30.74 17.54 4.13
N ARG A 188 -31.90 17.41 3.49
CA ARG A 188 -32.56 16.11 3.27
C ARG A 188 -32.00 15.32 2.08
N CYS A 189 -31.59 15.99 1.00
CA CYS A 189 -30.96 15.39 -0.18
C CYS A 189 -29.47 15.05 0.03
N PRO A 190 -28.82 14.29 -0.88
CA PRO A 190 -27.37 14.11 -0.92
C PRO A 190 -26.58 15.41 -1.16
N PHE A 191 -25.27 15.41 -0.89
CA PHE A 191 -24.41 16.57 -1.18
C PHE A 191 -24.18 16.79 -2.67
N GLY A 192 -24.05 15.71 -3.46
CA GLY A 192 -23.97 15.77 -4.93
C GLY A 192 -25.14 16.57 -5.52
N THR A 193 -26.39 16.20 -5.19
CA THR A 193 -27.59 16.92 -5.63
C THR A 193 -27.57 18.43 -5.32
N LYS A 194 -27.01 18.84 -4.17
CA LYS A 194 -26.87 20.27 -3.82
C LYS A 194 -25.84 20.96 -4.72
N SER A 195 -24.72 20.29 -4.99
CA SER A 195 -23.66 20.76 -5.90
C SER A 195 -24.16 20.87 -7.34
N GLU A 196 -24.86 19.82 -7.81
CA GLU A 196 -25.48 19.72 -9.12
C GLU A 196 -26.52 20.83 -9.37
N ASN A 197 -27.45 21.02 -8.43
CA ASN A 197 -28.46 22.08 -8.52
C ASN A 197 -27.81 23.48 -8.52
N ALA A 198 -26.77 23.69 -7.71
CA ALA A 198 -26.04 24.95 -7.67
C ALA A 198 -25.28 25.21 -9.00
N GLY A 199 -24.65 24.19 -9.58
CA GLY A 199 -23.96 24.28 -10.87
C GLY A 199 -24.92 24.52 -12.04
N LYS A 200 -26.09 23.85 -12.06
CA LYS A 200 -27.19 24.13 -13.02
C LYS A 200 -27.69 25.56 -12.93
N ALA A 201 -27.81 26.11 -11.71
CA ALA A 201 -28.11 27.52 -11.48
C ALA A 201 -26.96 28.48 -11.85
N GLY A 202 -25.78 27.94 -12.19
CA GLY A 202 -24.63 28.68 -12.67
C GLY A 202 -23.67 29.17 -11.59
N ALA A 203 -23.70 28.58 -10.38
CA ALA A 203 -22.69 28.85 -9.35
C ALA A 203 -21.27 28.48 -9.84
N VAL A 204 -20.24 29.14 -9.32
CA VAL A 204 -18.83 28.82 -9.60
C VAL A 204 -18.18 27.91 -8.55
N ALA A 205 -18.79 27.82 -7.37
CA ALA A 205 -18.45 26.91 -6.28
C ALA A 205 -19.66 26.76 -5.32
N ALA A 206 -19.65 25.75 -4.47
CA ALA A 206 -20.67 25.53 -3.44
C ALA A 206 -20.02 25.34 -2.05
N VAL A 207 -20.60 25.96 -1.03
CA VAL A 207 -20.19 25.86 0.38
C VAL A 207 -21.38 25.33 1.16
N ILE A 208 -21.28 24.10 1.64
CA ILE A 208 -22.31 23.43 2.41
C ILE A 208 -21.96 23.58 3.90
N TYR A 209 -22.86 24.15 4.69
CA TYR A 209 -22.65 24.31 6.13
C TYR A 209 -23.42 23.26 6.94
N ASN A 210 -22.81 22.82 8.03
CA ASN A 210 -23.41 21.82 8.91
C ASN A 210 -24.69 22.34 9.58
N ASN A 211 -25.70 21.49 9.72
CA ASN A 211 -26.90 21.79 10.51
C ASN A 211 -26.76 21.30 11.97
N GLU A 212 -25.80 20.41 12.21
CA GLU A 212 -25.39 19.88 13.52
C GLU A 212 -24.10 20.59 14.02
N ALA A 213 -23.68 20.31 15.25
CA ALA A 213 -22.43 20.83 15.80
C ALA A 213 -21.20 20.09 15.22
N GLY A 214 -20.09 20.82 15.04
CA GLY A 214 -18.83 20.27 14.51
C GLY A 214 -18.61 20.53 13.01
N SER A 215 -17.48 20.05 12.51
CA SER A 215 -17.07 20.14 11.10
C SER A 215 -17.98 19.31 10.18
N LEU A 216 -17.87 19.52 8.87
CA LEU A 216 -18.62 18.78 7.86
C LEU A 216 -17.68 18.20 6.79
N SER A 217 -17.73 16.90 6.63
CA SER A 217 -17.19 16.15 5.48
C SER A 217 -18.29 15.29 4.86
N GLY A 218 -18.05 14.84 3.63
CA GLY A 218 -18.96 13.96 2.90
C GLY A 218 -18.51 13.80 1.45
N THR A 219 -19.20 12.93 0.70
CA THR A 219 -18.94 12.70 -0.72
C THR A 219 -20.04 13.34 -1.58
N LEU A 220 -19.68 13.77 -2.80
CA LEU A 220 -20.67 14.10 -3.83
C LEU A 220 -21.34 12.86 -4.42
N GLY A 221 -20.79 11.66 -4.22
CA GLY A 221 -21.27 10.43 -4.83
C GLY A 221 -20.99 10.42 -6.34
N THR A 222 -21.94 9.90 -7.13
CA THR A 222 -21.80 9.80 -8.59
C THR A 222 -21.42 11.14 -9.23
N PRO A 223 -20.27 11.25 -9.94
CA PRO A 223 -19.87 12.49 -10.59
C PRO A 223 -20.86 12.94 -11.66
N SER A 224 -21.13 14.24 -11.73
CA SER A 224 -21.95 14.91 -12.74
C SER A 224 -21.18 16.05 -13.40
N GLU A 225 -21.47 16.35 -14.67
CA GLU A 225 -20.89 17.51 -15.38
C GLU A 225 -21.35 18.85 -14.75
N ASP A 226 -22.50 18.84 -14.07
CA ASP A 226 -23.04 20.00 -13.35
C ASP A 226 -22.51 20.14 -11.91
N HIS A 227 -21.67 19.22 -11.42
CA HIS A 227 -21.02 19.42 -10.11
C HIS A 227 -20.04 20.60 -10.14
N VAL A 228 -19.99 21.34 -9.03
CA VAL A 228 -19.04 22.45 -8.82
C VAL A 228 -18.09 22.14 -7.68
N ALA A 229 -16.98 22.89 -7.58
CA ALA A 229 -16.06 22.81 -6.46
C ALA A 229 -16.82 22.97 -5.13
N THR A 230 -16.86 21.91 -4.30
CA THR A 230 -17.76 21.85 -3.14
C THR A 230 -16.99 21.66 -1.83
N PHE A 231 -17.29 22.53 -0.86
CA PHE A 231 -16.66 22.61 0.44
C PHE A 231 -17.69 22.36 1.56
N GLY A 232 -17.30 21.65 2.62
CA GLY A 232 -18.04 21.49 3.87
C GLY A 232 -17.46 22.37 4.97
N ILE A 233 -18.31 23.11 5.69
CA ILE A 233 -17.93 23.98 6.82
C ILE A 233 -18.79 23.73 8.06
N ALA A 234 -18.26 24.04 9.24
CA ALA A 234 -19.01 24.00 10.49
C ALA A 234 -20.13 25.06 10.52
N ARG A 235 -21.22 24.78 11.24
CA ARG A 235 -22.34 25.72 11.43
C ARG A 235 -21.87 27.09 11.93
N THR A 236 -20.98 27.08 12.93
CA THR A 236 -20.42 28.28 13.57
C THR A 236 -19.56 29.15 12.64
N ALA A 237 -19.01 28.57 11.56
CA ALA A 237 -18.31 29.33 10.53
C ALA A 237 -19.29 30.00 9.54
N ALA A 238 -20.47 29.41 9.34
CA ALA A 238 -21.51 29.93 8.45
C ALA A 238 -22.40 31.01 9.10
N GLU A 239 -22.64 30.94 10.41
CA GLU A 239 -23.53 31.85 11.13
C GLU A 239 -23.18 33.35 10.91
N PRO A 240 -21.92 33.82 11.05
CA PRO A 240 -21.57 35.22 10.77
C PRO A 240 -21.75 35.66 9.31
N ILE A 241 -21.66 34.71 8.37
CA ILE A 241 -21.88 34.96 6.93
C ILE A 241 -23.39 35.12 6.67
N LEU A 242 -24.20 34.21 7.24
CA LEU A 242 -25.66 34.23 7.15
C LEU A 242 -26.27 35.48 7.78
N GLU A 243 -25.69 36.01 8.87
CA GLU A 243 -26.13 37.27 9.49
C GLU A 243 -25.94 38.47 8.55
N LYS A 244 -24.76 38.61 7.93
CA LYS A 244 -24.47 39.67 6.95
C LYS A 244 -25.40 39.59 5.74
N LEU A 245 -25.56 38.40 5.18
CA LEU A 245 -26.47 38.18 4.04
C LEU A 245 -27.94 38.52 4.39
N LYS A 246 -28.40 38.19 5.61
CA LYS A 246 -29.74 38.57 6.10
C LYS A 246 -29.90 40.08 6.35
N ALA A 247 -28.81 40.78 6.69
CA ALA A 247 -28.78 42.23 6.80
C ALA A 247 -28.78 42.96 5.44
N GLY A 248 -28.63 42.21 4.33
CA GLY A 248 -28.51 42.77 2.98
C GLY A 248 -27.10 43.27 2.65
N GLU A 249 -26.09 42.88 3.42
CA GLU A 249 -24.69 43.16 3.12
C GLU A 249 -24.17 42.23 2.01
N GLU A 250 -23.36 42.78 1.10
CA GLU A 250 -22.65 41.96 0.11
C GLU A 250 -21.44 41.30 0.74
N VAL A 251 -21.31 39.98 0.58
CA VAL A 251 -20.16 39.20 1.05
C VAL A 251 -19.44 38.63 -0.17
N ASP A 252 -18.21 39.06 -0.42
CA ASP A 252 -17.34 38.43 -1.41
C ASP A 252 -16.70 37.15 -0.85
N GLY A 253 -16.29 36.24 -1.71
CA GLY A 253 -15.51 35.06 -1.35
C GLY A 253 -14.55 34.64 -2.46
N SER A 254 -13.57 33.83 -2.09
CA SER A 254 -12.66 33.17 -3.02
C SER A 254 -12.55 31.69 -2.69
N ALA A 255 -12.76 30.85 -3.70
CA ALA A 255 -12.67 29.41 -3.60
C ALA A 255 -11.59 28.91 -4.55
N TYR A 256 -10.76 27.98 -4.08
CA TYR A 256 -9.77 27.28 -4.89
C TYR A 256 -9.75 25.80 -4.51
N LEU A 257 -9.72 24.95 -5.53
CA LEU A 257 -9.73 23.51 -5.36
C LEU A 257 -9.00 22.88 -6.54
N ASP A 258 -7.90 22.21 -6.26
CA ASP A 258 -7.22 21.32 -7.20
C ASP A 258 -7.53 19.88 -6.83
N SER A 259 -8.24 19.20 -7.71
CA SER A 259 -8.67 17.81 -7.54
C SER A 259 -8.79 17.12 -8.90
N GLU A 260 -8.77 15.80 -8.85
CA GLU A 260 -9.06 14.92 -9.98
C GLU A 260 -10.19 13.96 -9.59
N VAL A 261 -11.11 13.74 -10.52
CA VAL A 261 -12.18 12.74 -10.42
C VAL A 261 -12.07 11.88 -11.67
N ASN A 262 -11.69 10.62 -11.48
CA ASN A 262 -11.39 9.68 -12.56
C ASN A 262 -12.30 8.45 -12.43
N VAL A 263 -12.67 7.84 -13.56
CA VAL A 263 -13.26 6.50 -13.55
C VAL A 263 -12.13 5.48 -13.67
N ILE A 264 -11.88 4.76 -12.59
CA ILE A 264 -10.92 3.65 -12.54
C ILE A 264 -11.63 2.31 -12.77
N ARG A 265 -10.86 1.26 -13.04
CA ARG A 265 -11.34 -0.12 -12.97
C ARG A 265 -10.73 -0.78 -11.75
N THR A 266 -11.59 -1.33 -10.90
CA THR A 266 -11.22 -2.04 -9.68
C THR A 266 -11.92 -3.42 -9.66
N LYS A 267 -11.64 -4.26 -8.67
CA LYS A 267 -12.21 -5.62 -8.62
C LYS A 267 -12.46 -6.15 -7.22
N ASN A 268 -13.65 -6.72 -7.03
CA ASN A 268 -13.94 -7.57 -5.87
C ASN A 268 -13.23 -8.93 -6.03
N VAL A 269 -12.81 -9.53 -4.91
CA VAL A 269 -12.35 -10.93 -4.86
C VAL A 269 -13.46 -11.78 -4.26
N ILE A 270 -13.82 -12.88 -4.93
CA ILE A 270 -14.81 -13.84 -4.43
C ILE A 270 -14.13 -15.22 -4.33
N ALA A 271 -14.28 -15.91 -3.20
CA ALA A 271 -13.74 -17.24 -2.97
C ALA A 271 -14.83 -18.17 -2.42
N GLN A 272 -15.24 -19.15 -3.22
CA GLN A 272 -16.26 -20.14 -2.83
C GLN A 272 -15.63 -21.51 -2.60
N THR A 273 -16.04 -22.22 -1.56
CA THR A 273 -15.61 -23.61 -1.32
C THR A 273 -15.97 -24.52 -2.50
N VAL A 274 -15.06 -25.42 -2.86
CA VAL A 274 -15.34 -26.50 -3.84
C VAL A 274 -16.20 -27.63 -3.24
N LEU A 275 -16.39 -27.60 -1.92
CA LEU A 275 -17.25 -28.50 -1.15
C LEU A 275 -18.53 -27.80 -0.71
N GLY A 276 -19.50 -28.61 -0.29
CA GLY A 276 -20.82 -28.18 0.16
C GLY A 276 -21.84 -28.08 -0.97
N ASP A 277 -23.11 -28.00 -0.61
CA ASP A 277 -24.23 -27.77 -1.53
C ASP A 277 -24.11 -26.36 -2.16
N PRO A 278 -23.85 -26.23 -3.47
CA PRO A 278 -23.72 -24.94 -4.15
C PRO A 278 -25.05 -24.15 -4.18
N GLU A 279 -26.19 -24.80 -3.97
CA GLU A 279 -27.52 -24.17 -3.96
C GLU A 279 -27.89 -23.60 -2.58
N ASN A 280 -27.04 -23.78 -1.57
CA ASN A 280 -27.19 -23.24 -0.23
C ASN A 280 -25.86 -22.68 0.28
N CYS A 281 -25.52 -21.43 -0.06
CA CYS A 281 -24.31 -20.75 0.40
C CYS A 281 -24.56 -19.90 1.64
N VAL A 282 -23.67 -20.03 2.64
CA VAL A 282 -23.38 -18.95 3.58
C VAL A 282 -22.35 -18.02 2.95
N MET A 283 -22.67 -16.73 2.84
CA MET A 283 -21.77 -15.72 2.30
C MET A 283 -21.31 -14.76 3.39
N LEU A 284 -20.09 -14.24 3.28
CA LEU A 284 -19.56 -13.20 4.17
C LEU A 284 -18.60 -12.26 3.45
N GLY A 285 -18.56 -11.01 3.91
CA GLY A 285 -17.77 -9.91 3.34
C GLY A 285 -17.07 -9.04 4.38
N GLY A 286 -16.11 -8.26 3.88
CA GLY A 286 -15.40 -7.15 4.51
C GLY A 286 -14.67 -6.37 3.42
N HIS A 287 -14.35 -5.09 3.63
CA HIS A 287 -13.84 -4.23 2.55
C HIS A 287 -12.31 -4.21 2.49
N SER A 288 -11.77 -4.12 1.26
CA SER A 288 -10.33 -4.29 0.98
C SER A 288 -9.57 -2.96 0.83
N ASP A 289 -10.30 -1.87 0.62
CA ASP A 289 -9.79 -0.52 0.57
C ASP A 289 -9.68 0.11 1.97
N SER A 290 -9.59 1.43 2.02
CA SER A 290 -9.60 2.30 3.20
C SER A 290 -9.81 3.74 2.70
N VAL A 291 -10.08 4.69 3.57
CA VAL A 291 -10.02 6.11 3.19
C VAL A 291 -8.65 6.54 2.65
N GLY A 292 -8.66 7.65 1.91
CA GLY A 292 -7.48 8.33 1.40
C GLY A 292 -6.55 8.86 2.49
N GLU A 293 -7.08 9.13 3.69
CA GLU A 293 -6.41 9.76 4.84
C GLU A 293 -5.68 8.79 5.78
N GLY A 294 -5.90 7.48 5.67
CA GLY A 294 -5.48 6.53 6.69
C GLY A 294 -5.02 5.17 6.16
N PRO A 295 -4.28 4.36 6.95
CA PRO A 295 -3.84 3.03 6.57
C PRO A 295 -4.95 1.98 6.55
N GLY A 296 -6.01 2.19 7.35
CA GLY A 296 -7.21 1.34 7.43
C GLY A 296 -7.04 0.02 8.19
N ILE A 297 -6.23 -0.07 9.25
CA ILE A 297 -5.90 -1.36 9.87
C ILE A 297 -7.03 -1.90 10.76
N ASN A 298 -7.81 -1.07 11.44
CA ASN A 298 -9.10 -1.49 11.96
C ASN A 298 -10.14 -1.47 10.82
N ASP A 299 -10.11 -0.45 9.96
CA ASP A 299 -11.15 -0.11 8.98
C ASP A 299 -10.73 -0.33 7.49
N ASP A 300 -11.17 -1.40 6.83
CA ASP A 300 -11.63 -2.66 7.41
C ASP A 300 -10.48 -3.70 7.38
N GLY A 301 -9.31 -3.32 7.85
CA GLY A 301 -8.21 -4.28 8.00
C GLY A 301 -8.55 -5.39 8.99
N SER A 302 -9.42 -5.12 9.97
CA SER A 302 -9.76 -6.09 11.01
C SER A 302 -10.81 -7.11 10.55
N GLY A 303 -11.86 -6.71 9.83
CA GLY A 303 -12.84 -7.59 9.18
C GLY A 303 -12.20 -8.38 8.05
N SER A 304 -11.63 -7.72 7.03
CA SER A 304 -10.95 -8.39 5.90
C SER A 304 -9.92 -9.43 6.32
N MET A 305 -9.11 -9.17 7.36
CA MET A 305 -8.12 -10.15 7.84
C MET A 305 -8.72 -11.23 8.73
N THR A 306 -9.87 -10.97 9.38
CA THR A 306 -10.69 -12.01 10.03
C THR A 306 -11.25 -12.98 8.99
N LEU A 307 -11.83 -12.48 7.90
CA LEU A 307 -12.30 -13.31 6.79
C LEU A 307 -11.18 -14.20 6.26
N LEU A 308 -9.99 -13.61 6.03
CA LEU A 308 -8.87 -14.33 5.46
C LEU A 308 -8.32 -15.40 6.42
N GLU A 309 -8.34 -15.15 7.74
CA GLU A 309 -7.97 -16.14 8.74
C GLU A 309 -9.01 -17.27 8.83
N VAL A 310 -10.30 -16.95 8.87
CA VAL A 310 -11.38 -17.95 8.88
C VAL A 310 -11.34 -18.80 7.60
N ALA A 311 -11.10 -18.19 6.44
CA ALA A 311 -10.93 -18.91 5.17
C ALA A 311 -9.73 -19.87 5.20
N VAL A 312 -8.60 -19.48 5.80
CA VAL A 312 -7.44 -20.39 5.99
C VAL A 312 -7.78 -21.52 6.96
N GLN A 313 -8.43 -21.23 8.09
CA GLN A 313 -8.75 -22.27 9.09
C GLN A 313 -9.84 -23.25 8.64
N LEU A 314 -10.82 -22.78 7.87
CA LEU A 314 -11.90 -23.61 7.31
C LEU A 314 -11.36 -24.76 6.44
N THR A 315 -10.18 -24.58 5.81
CA THR A 315 -9.49 -25.63 5.06
C THR A 315 -9.13 -26.87 5.87
N LYS A 316 -9.27 -26.87 7.20
CA LYS A 316 -9.09 -28.06 8.04
C LYS A 316 -10.32 -28.98 8.05
N PHE A 317 -11.45 -28.53 7.50
CA PHE A 317 -12.74 -29.18 7.58
C PHE A 317 -13.37 -29.43 6.20
N SER A 318 -14.34 -30.33 6.13
CA SER A 318 -15.32 -30.43 5.05
C SER A 318 -16.60 -29.67 5.43
N VAL A 319 -17.34 -29.15 4.44
CA VAL A 319 -18.56 -28.35 4.65
C VAL A 319 -19.75 -29.00 3.94
N ASN A 320 -20.95 -28.86 4.51
CA ASN A 320 -22.20 -29.40 3.96
C ASN A 320 -22.91 -28.38 3.06
N ASN A 321 -22.81 -27.10 3.40
CA ASN A 321 -23.27 -25.94 2.63
C ASN A 321 -22.06 -25.21 2.05
N CYS A 322 -22.17 -24.57 0.89
CA CYS A 322 -21.06 -23.78 0.37
C CYS A 322 -20.75 -22.57 1.27
N VAL A 323 -19.47 -22.22 1.38
CA VAL A 323 -19.02 -20.98 2.05
C VAL A 323 -18.40 -20.07 0.99
N ARG A 324 -18.91 -18.84 0.89
CA ARG A 324 -18.50 -17.84 -0.10
C ARG A 324 -17.96 -16.60 0.62
N PHE A 325 -16.65 -16.43 0.64
CA PHE A 325 -15.99 -15.24 1.15
C PHE A 325 -15.90 -14.19 0.03
N ALA A 326 -16.02 -12.91 0.38
CA ALA A 326 -15.82 -11.80 -0.53
C ALA A 326 -14.97 -10.69 0.11
N TRP A 327 -14.17 -10.02 -0.71
CA TRP A 327 -13.48 -8.79 -0.37
C TRP A 327 -13.94 -7.72 -1.34
N TRP A 328 -14.61 -6.70 -0.80
CA TRP A 328 -15.24 -5.63 -1.57
C TRP A 328 -14.25 -4.51 -1.85
N SER A 329 -14.41 -3.81 -2.97
CA SER A 329 -13.68 -2.58 -3.27
C SER A 329 -14.61 -1.39 -3.33
N GLY A 330 -14.18 -0.23 -2.86
CA GLY A 330 -14.96 1.01 -2.90
C GLY A 330 -16.14 1.01 -1.94
N GLU A 331 -16.01 0.39 -0.76
CA GLU A 331 -16.96 0.59 0.33
C GLU A 331 -17.00 2.09 0.70
N GLU A 332 -15.81 2.65 0.91
CA GLU A 332 -15.53 4.01 1.36
C GLU A 332 -16.07 5.10 0.41
N GLU A 333 -16.10 4.77 -0.89
CA GLU A 333 -16.64 5.64 -1.96
C GLU A 333 -18.16 5.47 -2.17
N GLY A 334 -18.83 4.63 -1.36
CA GLY A 334 -20.28 4.43 -1.38
C GLY A 334 -20.74 3.02 -1.74
N LEU A 335 -20.20 1.99 -1.08
CA LEU A 335 -20.60 0.58 -1.18
C LEU A 335 -20.51 0.02 -2.60
N LEU A 336 -19.57 0.52 -3.41
CA LEU A 336 -19.55 0.32 -4.85
C LEU A 336 -19.41 -1.16 -5.22
N GLY A 337 -18.51 -1.88 -4.54
CA GLY A 337 -18.20 -3.29 -4.83
C GLY A 337 -19.32 -4.26 -4.47
N SER A 338 -19.83 -4.19 -3.24
CA SER A 338 -20.93 -5.04 -2.76
C SER A 338 -22.25 -4.76 -3.49
N THR A 339 -22.56 -3.48 -3.71
CA THR A 339 -23.74 -3.05 -4.47
C THR A 339 -23.65 -3.53 -5.92
N TRP A 340 -22.50 -3.37 -6.57
CA TRP A 340 -22.28 -3.90 -7.92
C TRP A 340 -22.46 -5.41 -7.95
N TYR A 341 -21.91 -6.15 -6.98
CA TYR A 341 -22.08 -7.60 -6.89
C TYR A 341 -23.55 -7.99 -6.80
N ALA A 342 -24.26 -7.48 -5.79
CA ALA A 342 -25.64 -7.87 -5.49
C ALA A 342 -26.63 -7.48 -6.61
N GLN A 343 -26.41 -6.36 -7.30
CA GLN A 343 -27.24 -5.91 -8.43
C GLN A 343 -27.02 -6.72 -9.72
N HIS A 344 -25.85 -7.37 -9.88
CA HIS A 344 -25.53 -8.19 -11.05
C HIS A 344 -25.75 -9.70 -10.84
N LEU A 345 -26.28 -10.11 -9.69
CA LEU A 345 -26.73 -11.49 -9.47
C LEU A 345 -27.97 -11.77 -10.32
N THR A 346 -27.99 -12.93 -10.99
CA THR A 346 -29.24 -13.50 -11.52
C THR A 346 -30.14 -13.90 -10.35
N ASP A 347 -31.45 -13.97 -10.58
CA ASP A 347 -32.40 -14.47 -9.58
C ASP A 347 -32.07 -15.90 -9.10
N GLU A 348 -31.42 -16.71 -9.95
CA GLU A 348 -30.91 -18.03 -9.59
C GLU A 348 -29.74 -17.94 -8.61
N GLU A 349 -28.67 -17.21 -8.93
CA GLU A 349 -27.52 -17.06 -8.01
C GLU A 349 -27.87 -16.28 -6.74
N ASN A 350 -28.81 -15.34 -6.82
CA ASN A 350 -29.34 -14.62 -5.65
C ASN A 350 -30.00 -15.60 -4.67
N LYS A 351 -30.84 -16.54 -5.14
CA LYS A 351 -31.51 -17.54 -4.27
C LYS A 351 -30.53 -18.42 -3.49
N LYS A 352 -29.37 -18.73 -4.06
CA LYS A 352 -28.37 -19.63 -3.46
C LYS A 352 -27.73 -19.03 -2.22
N ILE A 353 -27.59 -17.71 -2.15
CA ILE A 353 -27.06 -17.00 -0.98
C ILE A 353 -28.13 -17.03 0.12
N ARG A 354 -27.96 -17.88 1.13
CA ARG A 354 -28.92 -18.03 2.23
C ARG A 354 -28.87 -16.86 3.21
N LEU A 355 -27.67 -16.32 3.44
CA LEU A 355 -27.40 -15.09 4.17
C LEU A 355 -26.09 -14.46 3.69
N PHE A 356 -25.93 -13.16 3.94
CA PHE A 356 -24.68 -12.42 3.85
C PHE A 356 -24.27 -11.89 5.23
N MET A 357 -23.08 -12.24 5.71
CA MET A 357 -22.56 -11.74 6.99
C MET A 357 -21.52 -10.65 6.73
N ASP A 358 -21.78 -9.47 7.26
CA ASP A 358 -20.97 -8.29 7.05
C ASP A 358 -20.08 -8.04 8.27
N TYR A 359 -18.80 -7.79 8.03
CA TYR A 359 -17.80 -7.66 9.10
C TYR A 359 -16.90 -6.49 8.81
N ASP A 360 -17.09 -5.45 9.61
CA ASP A 360 -16.51 -4.13 9.43
C ASP A 360 -16.13 -3.60 10.82
N MET A 361 -14.87 -3.17 10.98
CA MET A 361 -14.27 -2.69 12.24
C MET A 361 -14.54 -3.62 13.44
N LEU A 362 -13.73 -4.66 13.58
CA LEU A 362 -13.79 -5.68 14.64
C LEU A 362 -12.79 -5.47 15.80
N ALA A 363 -11.95 -4.42 15.78
CA ALA A 363 -10.80 -4.27 16.70
C ALA A 363 -10.67 -2.88 17.37
N SER A 364 -11.72 -2.06 17.45
CA SER A 364 -11.65 -0.67 17.94
C SER A 364 -11.11 -0.54 19.38
N VAL A 365 -10.17 0.39 19.62
CA VAL A 365 -9.46 0.50 20.92
C VAL A 365 -10.32 0.92 22.11
N ASN A 366 -11.49 1.51 21.88
CA ASN A 366 -12.49 1.82 22.90
C ASN A 366 -13.80 1.09 22.58
N PHE A 367 -13.73 -0.17 22.13
CA PHE A 367 -14.85 -0.97 21.63
C PHE A 367 -16.11 -1.00 22.51
N ALA A 368 -17.25 -1.19 21.86
CA ALA A 368 -18.42 -1.87 22.42
C ALA A 368 -18.73 -3.08 21.52
N TYR A 369 -19.11 -4.23 22.08
CA TYR A 369 -19.52 -5.37 21.25
C TYR A 369 -20.90 -5.08 20.65
N GLN A 370 -20.95 -4.66 19.38
CA GLN A 370 -22.16 -4.18 18.73
C GLN A 370 -22.69 -5.21 17.73
N ILE A 371 -24.01 -5.44 17.76
CA ILE A 371 -24.73 -6.28 16.79
C ILE A 371 -25.60 -5.39 15.92
N TYR A 372 -25.58 -5.60 14.59
CA TYR A 372 -26.52 -4.94 13.69
C TYR A 372 -27.97 -5.31 14.04
N ASN A 373 -28.80 -4.32 14.38
CA ASN A 373 -30.14 -4.55 14.92
C ASN A 373 -31.21 -4.80 13.84
N ALA A 374 -31.05 -5.86 13.05
CA ALA A 374 -32.06 -6.27 12.08
C ALA A 374 -33.29 -6.92 12.76
N THR A 375 -34.49 -6.61 12.28
CA THR A 375 -35.77 -7.20 12.73
C THR A 375 -36.75 -7.42 11.58
N ASP A 376 -37.54 -8.50 11.67
CA ASP A 376 -38.70 -8.71 10.80
C ASP A 376 -39.71 -7.55 10.96
N ALA A 377 -39.80 -6.94 12.15
CA ALA A 377 -40.71 -5.84 12.47
C ALA A 377 -40.37 -4.51 11.77
N GLU A 378 -39.10 -4.23 11.48
CA GLU A 378 -38.67 -3.03 10.72
C GLU A 378 -38.65 -3.26 9.20
N GLY A 379 -39.02 -4.46 8.74
CA GLY A 379 -39.09 -4.85 7.33
C GLY A 379 -37.78 -5.36 6.72
N ASP A 380 -36.83 -5.82 7.55
CA ASP A 380 -35.58 -6.41 7.08
C ASP A 380 -35.82 -7.78 6.41
N PRO A 381 -34.94 -8.25 5.50
CA PRO A 381 -35.17 -9.50 4.80
C PRO A 381 -35.13 -10.69 5.78
N LYS A 382 -36.20 -11.49 5.78
CA LYS A 382 -36.41 -12.63 6.68
C LYS A 382 -35.21 -13.58 6.76
N GLY A 383 -34.66 -13.78 7.96
CA GLY A 383 -33.36 -14.41 8.21
C GLY A 383 -32.36 -13.47 8.88
N SER A 384 -32.54 -12.16 8.71
CA SER A 384 -31.67 -11.14 9.31
C SER A 384 -31.85 -11.07 10.84
N GLU A 385 -33.08 -11.22 11.31
CA GLU A 385 -33.39 -11.33 12.74
C GLU A 385 -32.82 -12.62 13.36
N GLU A 386 -32.93 -13.76 12.68
CA GLU A 386 -32.34 -15.03 13.13
C GLU A 386 -30.79 -14.96 13.20
N LEU A 387 -30.16 -14.24 12.26
CA LEU A 387 -28.72 -13.99 12.28
C LEU A 387 -28.31 -13.06 13.44
N ARG A 388 -29.05 -11.96 13.68
CA ARG A 388 -28.85 -11.10 14.86
C ARG A 388 -28.98 -11.91 16.15
N ASN A 389 -30.01 -12.76 16.25
CA ASN A 389 -30.27 -13.58 17.43
C ASN A 389 -29.14 -14.59 17.68
N PHE A 390 -28.52 -15.16 16.64
CA PHE A 390 -27.32 -15.99 16.78
C PHE A 390 -26.15 -15.23 17.46
N TYR A 391 -25.91 -13.96 17.09
CA TYR A 391 -24.84 -13.17 17.74
C TYR A 391 -25.17 -12.82 19.19
N ILE A 392 -26.45 -12.56 19.50
CA ILE A 392 -26.93 -12.36 20.89
C ILE A 392 -26.63 -13.60 21.74
N GLU A 393 -26.92 -14.80 21.23
CA GLU A 393 -26.60 -16.07 21.88
C GLU A 393 -25.08 -16.28 22.00
N GLY A 394 -24.33 -15.87 20.98
CA GLY A 394 -22.87 -15.91 20.94
C GLY A 394 -22.22 -15.13 22.09
N TYR A 395 -22.52 -13.84 22.21
CA TYR A 395 -21.96 -12.99 23.29
C TYR A 395 -22.41 -13.44 24.68
N LYS A 396 -23.69 -13.81 24.84
CA LYS A 396 -24.19 -14.41 26.09
C LYS A 396 -23.46 -15.69 26.47
N GLY A 397 -23.20 -16.58 25.50
CA GLY A 397 -22.45 -17.82 25.70
C GLY A 397 -20.98 -17.60 26.03
N LEU A 398 -20.39 -16.47 25.61
CA LEU A 398 -19.05 -16.03 25.99
C LEU A 398 -19.01 -15.28 27.33
N GLY A 399 -20.16 -15.00 27.95
CA GLY A 399 -20.26 -14.28 29.22
C GLY A 399 -19.92 -12.79 29.11
N VAL A 400 -20.07 -12.19 27.93
CA VAL A 400 -19.82 -10.75 27.70
C VAL A 400 -21.11 -10.02 27.34
N ASN A 401 -21.16 -8.74 27.69
CA ASN A 401 -22.25 -7.85 27.27
C ASN A 401 -22.21 -7.58 25.76
N TYR A 402 -23.27 -7.00 25.24
CA TYR A 402 -23.36 -6.48 23.88
C TYR A 402 -24.32 -5.29 23.84
N THR A 403 -24.18 -4.42 22.84
CA THR A 403 -25.15 -3.37 22.49
C THR A 403 -25.61 -3.55 21.04
N PHE A 404 -26.58 -2.74 20.63
CA PHE A 404 -27.13 -2.74 19.27
C PHE A 404 -26.67 -1.50 18.51
N ILE A 405 -26.16 -1.69 17.29
CA ILE A 405 -25.93 -0.61 16.33
C ILE A 405 -27.08 -0.59 15.31
N PRO A 406 -27.54 0.60 14.83
CA PRO A 406 -28.57 0.67 13.79
C PRO A 406 -28.17 -0.11 12.53
N PHE A 407 -29.10 -0.90 12.03
CA PHE A 407 -29.00 -1.52 10.71
C PHE A 407 -29.54 -0.53 9.66
N ASP A 408 -28.84 0.61 9.49
CA ASP A 408 -29.38 1.80 8.82
C ASP A 408 -28.73 2.17 7.47
N GLY A 409 -27.89 1.28 6.94
CA GLY A 409 -27.35 1.30 5.59
C GLY A 409 -25.98 1.97 5.48
N ARG A 410 -24.99 1.36 6.13
CA ARG A 410 -23.69 1.98 6.43
C ARG A 410 -22.44 1.11 6.15
N SER A 411 -22.63 -0.11 5.68
CA SER A 411 -21.55 -1.00 5.23
C SER A 411 -22.12 -1.93 4.15
N ASP A 412 -21.32 -2.88 3.67
CA ASP A 412 -21.55 -3.66 2.45
C ASP A 412 -22.87 -4.49 2.46
N TYR A 413 -23.49 -4.73 3.61
CA TYR A 413 -24.82 -5.39 3.71
C TYR A 413 -25.94 -4.69 2.92
N VAL A 414 -25.82 -3.39 2.57
CA VAL A 414 -26.88 -2.64 1.87
C VAL A 414 -27.25 -3.29 0.55
N GLY A 415 -26.27 -3.59 -0.31
CA GLY A 415 -26.54 -4.19 -1.62
C GLY A 415 -27.27 -5.52 -1.50
N PHE A 416 -26.93 -6.30 -0.47
CA PHE A 416 -27.56 -7.58 -0.16
C PHE A 416 -29.00 -7.42 0.32
N ILE A 417 -29.27 -6.53 1.28
CA ILE A 417 -30.65 -6.31 1.75
C ILE A 417 -31.53 -5.72 0.64
N GLU A 418 -31.03 -4.78 -0.17
CA GLU A 418 -31.77 -4.26 -1.35
C GLU A 418 -32.07 -5.34 -2.39
N ALA A 419 -31.19 -6.34 -2.51
CA ALA A 419 -31.40 -7.53 -3.35
C ALA A 419 -32.27 -8.62 -2.69
N GLY A 420 -32.85 -8.36 -1.50
CA GLY A 420 -33.70 -9.29 -0.76
C GLY A 420 -32.95 -10.46 -0.11
N ILE A 421 -31.64 -10.31 0.09
CA ILE A 421 -30.76 -11.28 0.74
C ILE A 421 -30.69 -10.94 2.24
N PRO A 422 -30.97 -11.89 3.16
CA PRO A 422 -30.85 -11.67 4.60
C PRO A 422 -29.42 -11.35 4.98
N ALA A 423 -29.22 -10.33 5.82
CA ALA A 423 -27.89 -9.88 6.18
C ALA A 423 -27.80 -9.37 7.62
N GLY A 424 -26.58 -9.18 8.10
CA GLY A 424 -26.27 -8.74 9.46
C GLY A 424 -24.84 -9.13 9.84
N GLY A 425 -24.47 -8.93 11.10
CA GLY A 425 -23.07 -9.01 11.51
C GLY A 425 -22.82 -8.37 12.87
N VAL A 426 -21.55 -8.16 13.16
CA VAL A 426 -21.07 -7.55 14.41
C VAL A 426 -19.93 -6.57 14.13
N ALA A 427 -19.79 -5.57 14.99
CA ALA A 427 -18.74 -4.55 14.95
C ALA A 427 -18.21 -4.26 16.37
N THR A 428 -17.14 -3.47 16.47
CA THR A 428 -16.66 -2.88 17.74
C THR A 428 -17.01 -1.40 17.91
N GLY A 429 -17.66 -0.79 16.91
CA GLY A 429 -18.03 0.62 16.87
C GLY A 429 -16.95 1.50 16.23
N ALA A 430 -17.40 2.44 15.40
CA ALA A 430 -16.59 3.38 14.64
C ALA A 430 -16.60 4.76 15.31
N GLU A 431 -17.26 5.75 14.69
CA GLU A 431 -17.64 6.97 15.36
C GLU A 431 -18.83 6.76 16.31
N GLY A 432 -18.94 7.60 17.33
CA GLY A 432 -19.95 7.48 18.38
C GLY A 432 -19.29 7.50 19.76
N ILE A 433 -19.85 8.31 20.65
CA ILE A 433 -19.28 8.55 21.99
C ILE A 433 -19.69 7.41 22.92
N LYS A 434 -18.73 6.70 23.49
CA LYS A 434 -19.00 5.68 24.51
C LYS A 434 -19.63 6.31 25.76
N THR A 435 -20.71 5.70 26.25
CA THR A 435 -21.43 6.13 27.45
C THR A 435 -20.78 5.61 28.74
N PRO A 436 -21.03 6.23 29.91
CA PRO A 436 -20.61 5.68 31.21
C PRO A 436 -21.10 4.25 31.45
N GLU A 437 -22.33 3.94 31.07
CA GLU A 437 -22.95 2.62 31.17
C GLU A 437 -22.18 1.58 30.32
N GLU A 438 -21.73 1.96 29.13
CA GLU A 438 -20.89 1.10 28.28
C GLU A 438 -19.46 0.95 28.80
N VAL A 439 -18.94 1.89 29.60
CA VAL A 439 -17.68 1.69 30.34
C VAL A 439 -17.86 0.62 31.42
N GLU A 440 -19.01 0.56 32.09
CA GLU A 440 -19.31 -0.55 33.02
C GLU A 440 -19.42 -1.89 32.29
N MET A 441 -19.95 -1.91 31.06
CA MET A 441 -20.11 -3.14 30.26
C MET A 441 -18.83 -3.64 29.59
N PHE A 442 -17.98 -2.74 29.10
CA PHE A 442 -16.85 -3.06 28.19
C PHE A 442 -15.50 -2.52 28.66
N GLY A 443 -15.48 -1.58 29.61
CA GLY A 443 -14.29 -0.80 29.95
C GLY A 443 -14.00 0.32 28.94
N GLY A 444 -12.77 0.80 28.93
CA GLY A 444 -12.36 1.95 28.13
C GLY A 444 -12.71 3.28 28.81
N LYS A 445 -13.18 4.27 28.04
CA LYS A 445 -13.46 5.62 28.56
C LYS A 445 -14.74 6.19 27.99
N ALA A 446 -15.54 6.81 28.86
CA ALA A 446 -16.73 7.56 28.47
C ALA A 446 -16.34 8.94 27.92
N GLY A 447 -17.11 9.46 26.97
CA GLY A 447 -16.81 10.75 26.34
C GLY A 447 -15.77 10.70 25.21
N GLU A 448 -15.06 9.59 25.02
CA GLU A 448 -14.22 9.32 23.85
C GLU A 448 -15.00 8.45 22.83
N TRP A 449 -14.60 8.47 21.55
CA TRP A 449 -15.21 7.65 20.50
C TRP A 449 -14.89 6.16 20.68
N TYR A 450 -15.66 5.25 20.08
CA TYR A 450 -15.33 3.81 20.04
C TYR A 450 -14.01 3.55 19.31
N ASP A 451 -13.81 4.22 18.18
CA ASP A 451 -12.51 4.32 17.50
C ASP A 451 -12.09 5.79 17.35
N PRO A 452 -11.12 6.27 18.15
CA PRO A 452 -10.57 7.63 18.03
C PRO A 452 -9.76 7.90 16.75
N CYS A 453 -9.39 6.86 16.01
CA CYS A 453 -8.57 6.89 14.79
C CYS A 453 -9.34 6.51 13.52
N TYR A 454 -10.65 6.25 13.61
CA TYR A 454 -11.56 6.09 12.46
C TYR A 454 -11.32 7.19 11.42
N HIS A 455 -11.15 6.77 10.16
CA HIS A 455 -10.80 7.61 9.00
C HIS A 455 -9.56 8.52 9.20
N GLN A 456 -8.53 8.08 9.93
CA GLN A 456 -7.32 8.88 10.20
C GLN A 456 -6.00 8.11 10.02
N LEU A 457 -4.91 8.87 9.89
CA LEU A 457 -3.53 8.37 9.82
C LEU A 457 -3.13 7.42 10.95
N CYS A 458 -3.77 7.52 12.12
CA CYS A 458 -3.47 6.69 13.28
C CYS A 458 -4.22 5.36 13.31
N ASP A 459 -5.05 5.04 12.31
CA ASP A 459 -5.60 3.69 12.15
C ASP A 459 -4.53 2.73 11.60
N ASP A 460 -3.53 2.49 12.44
CA ASP A 460 -2.39 1.61 12.20
C ASP A 460 -2.35 0.43 13.19
N LEU A 461 -1.21 -0.26 13.26
CA LEU A 461 -1.01 -1.39 14.17
C LEU A 461 -1.15 -1.06 15.67
N THR A 462 -1.25 0.22 16.04
CA THR A 462 -1.48 0.68 17.42
C THR A 462 -2.97 0.90 17.74
N ASN A 463 -3.86 0.87 16.74
CA ASN A 463 -5.30 1.09 16.87
C ASN A 463 -6.12 -0.22 16.95
N LEU A 464 -5.60 -1.24 17.65
CA LEU A 464 -6.23 -2.56 17.71
C LEU A 464 -6.36 -3.06 19.15
N ASP A 465 -7.59 -3.23 19.66
CA ASP A 465 -7.85 -4.03 20.86
C ASP A 465 -7.84 -5.53 20.51
N GLU A 466 -6.72 -6.17 20.83
CA GLU A 466 -6.48 -7.60 20.57
C GLU A 466 -7.53 -8.54 21.18
N LYS A 467 -8.16 -8.14 22.30
CA LYS A 467 -9.14 -8.96 23.03
C LYS A 467 -10.51 -8.88 22.35
N ALA A 468 -10.96 -7.68 22.02
CA ALA A 468 -12.20 -7.47 21.28
C ALA A 468 -12.13 -8.13 19.90
N TRP A 469 -10.99 -7.96 19.21
CA TRP A 469 -10.78 -8.58 17.92
C TRP A 469 -10.81 -10.11 17.98
N ASN A 470 -10.14 -10.73 18.97
CA ASN A 470 -10.20 -12.19 19.12
C ASN A 470 -11.62 -12.69 19.43
N VAL A 471 -12.37 -12.00 20.30
CA VAL A 471 -13.76 -12.35 20.63
C VAL A 471 -14.65 -12.32 19.38
N ASN A 472 -14.60 -11.23 18.62
CA ASN A 472 -15.39 -11.09 17.39
C ASN A 472 -14.95 -12.10 16.32
N ALA A 473 -13.65 -12.24 16.05
CA ALA A 473 -13.13 -13.18 15.04
C ALA A 473 -13.48 -14.65 15.35
N ARG A 474 -13.52 -15.03 16.63
CA ARG A 474 -13.99 -16.37 17.05
C ARG A 474 -15.49 -16.53 16.86
N LEU A 475 -16.28 -15.47 17.05
CA LEU A 475 -17.71 -15.48 16.82
C LEU A 475 -18.05 -15.52 15.31
N VAL A 476 -17.27 -14.86 14.45
CA VAL A 476 -17.30 -14.99 12.98
C VAL A 476 -17.00 -16.43 12.56
N ALA A 477 -15.95 -17.04 13.11
CA ALA A 477 -15.63 -18.45 12.84
C ALA A 477 -16.76 -19.39 13.28
N LYS A 478 -17.46 -19.08 14.38
CA LYS A 478 -18.60 -19.84 14.89
C LYS A 478 -19.85 -19.71 14.01
N SER A 479 -20.15 -18.53 13.46
CA SER A 479 -21.27 -18.34 12.51
C SER A 479 -21.01 -19.07 11.20
N VAL A 480 -19.79 -18.95 10.64
CA VAL A 480 -19.36 -19.72 9.46
C VAL A 480 -19.49 -21.21 9.73
N GLY A 481 -18.97 -21.72 10.85
CA GLY A 481 -19.05 -23.14 11.18
C GLY A 481 -20.48 -23.66 11.30
N LYS A 482 -21.37 -22.92 11.99
CA LYS A 482 -22.80 -23.27 12.12
C LYS A 482 -23.47 -23.39 10.76
N TYR A 483 -23.37 -22.36 9.93
CA TYR A 483 -24.10 -22.31 8.65
C TYR A 483 -23.45 -23.14 7.54
N ALA A 484 -22.14 -23.38 7.61
CA ALA A 484 -21.45 -24.35 6.75
C ALA A 484 -21.81 -25.81 7.10
N GLU A 485 -22.17 -26.09 8.35
CA GLU A 485 -22.66 -27.39 8.80
C GLU A 485 -24.15 -27.60 8.48
N SER A 486 -25.02 -26.62 8.79
CA SER A 486 -26.48 -26.75 8.62
C SER A 486 -27.22 -25.41 8.54
N PHE A 487 -28.31 -25.39 7.77
CA PHE A 487 -29.33 -24.32 7.77
C PHE A 487 -30.59 -24.70 8.56
N GLU A 488 -30.51 -25.71 9.43
CA GLU A 488 -31.59 -26.04 10.35
C GLU A 488 -31.94 -24.86 11.26
N GLY A 489 -33.23 -24.56 11.37
CA GLY A 489 -33.73 -23.37 12.07
C GLY A 489 -33.54 -22.03 11.33
N PHE A 490 -32.91 -22.00 10.14
CA PHE A 490 -32.74 -20.77 9.35
C PHE A 490 -33.71 -20.75 8.14
N PRO A 491 -34.42 -19.64 7.88
CA PRO A 491 -35.45 -19.58 6.84
C PRO A 491 -34.89 -19.84 5.43
N LYS A 492 -35.67 -20.53 4.59
CA LYS A 492 -35.34 -20.71 3.17
C LYS A 492 -35.59 -19.41 2.40
N ARG A 493 -34.68 -19.08 1.48
CA ARG A 493 -34.89 -17.98 0.53
C ARG A 493 -36.09 -18.29 -0.36
N VAL A 494 -37.04 -17.37 -0.40
CA VAL A 494 -38.09 -17.28 -1.42
C VAL A 494 -37.85 -15.93 -2.08
N LEU A 495 -37.78 -15.87 -3.41
CA LEU A 495 -37.75 -14.55 -4.05
C LEU A 495 -39.12 -13.92 -3.94
N GLU A 496 -39.11 -12.65 -3.54
CA GLU A 496 -40.23 -11.73 -3.68
C GLU A 496 -40.62 -11.67 -5.17
N SER A 497 -41.93 -11.58 -5.46
CA SER A 497 -42.39 -11.32 -6.83
C SER A 497 -41.91 -9.95 -7.30
N ASP A 498 -41.86 -9.70 -8.61
CA ASP A 498 -41.47 -8.38 -9.13
C ASP A 498 -42.37 -7.24 -8.59
N GLU A 499 -43.66 -7.53 -8.35
CA GLU A 499 -44.59 -6.62 -7.70
C GLU A 499 -44.18 -6.33 -6.24
N VAL A 500 -43.89 -7.35 -5.43
CA VAL A 500 -43.42 -7.15 -4.05
C VAL A 500 -42.03 -6.49 -4.01
N ARG A 501 -41.15 -6.80 -4.98
CA ARG A 501 -39.82 -6.19 -5.13
C ARG A 501 -39.90 -4.73 -5.58
N ALA A 502 -40.94 -4.35 -6.35
CA ALA A 502 -41.24 -2.98 -6.74
C ALA A 502 -41.91 -2.21 -5.59
N GLU A 503 -42.96 -2.76 -4.98
CA GLU A 503 -43.60 -2.22 -3.78
C GLU A 503 -42.57 -2.04 -2.65
N ARG A 504 -41.64 -2.97 -2.47
CA ARG A 504 -40.54 -2.84 -1.51
C ARG A 504 -39.48 -1.82 -1.95
N LYS A 505 -39.25 -1.59 -3.24
CA LYS A 505 -38.43 -0.44 -3.69
C LYS A 505 -39.13 0.92 -3.51
N GLU A 506 -40.46 0.95 -3.46
CA GLU A 506 -41.25 2.16 -3.13
C GLU A 506 -41.49 2.36 -1.63
N SER A 507 -41.62 1.28 -0.85
CA SER A 507 -42.03 1.28 0.56
C SER A 507 -40.91 0.99 1.56
N ALA A 508 -39.82 0.32 1.15
CA ALA A 508 -38.62 0.30 1.96
C ALA A 508 -38.17 1.75 2.16
N LYS A 509 -37.63 2.02 3.35
CA LYS A 509 -36.71 3.13 3.53
C LYS A 509 -35.70 3.01 2.39
N LYS A 510 -35.67 3.94 1.43
CA LYS A 510 -34.53 4.06 0.51
C LYS A 510 -33.31 4.12 1.42
N TRP A 511 -32.46 3.09 1.38
CA TRP A 511 -31.29 2.97 2.24
C TRP A 511 -30.24 3.95 1.72
N LYS A 512 -30.51 5.24 1.98
CA LYS A 512 -29.70 6.36 1.55
C LYS A 512 -28.39 6.24 2.32
N TYR A 513 -27.37 5.70 1.64
CA TYR A 513 -26.00 5.52 2.14
C TYR A 513 -25.62 6.59 3.17
N ARG A 514 -25.34 6.14 4.40
CA ARG A 514 -25.08 7.04 5.54
C ARG A 514 -23.62 7.06 5.99
N GLY A 515 -22.69 6.40 5.30
CA GLY A 515 -21.25 6.45 5.63
C GLY A 515 -20.70 7.88 5.71
N SER A 516 -21.27 8.81 4.94
CA SER A 516 -20.98 10.26 5.04
C SER A 516 -21.59 11.00 6.25
N LYS A 517 -22.06 10.32 7.30
CA LYS A 517 -22.63 10.94 8.50
C LYS A 517 -21.91 10.55 9.79
N LEU A 518 -21.21 11.52 10.37
CA LEU A 518 -20.81 11.52 11.77
C LEU A 518 -22.06 11.58 12.68
N VAL A 519 -22.36 10.51 13.44
CA VAL A 519 -23.50 10.48 14.37
C VAL A 519 -23.06 10.93 15.77
N ILE A 520 -23.21 12.22 16.04
CA ILE A 520 -23.05 12.77 17.41
C ILE A 520 -24.43 12.80 18.09
N TYR A 521 -24.65 11.88 19.03
CA TYR A 521 -25.82 11.95 19.92
C TYR A 521 -25.74 13.21 20.79
N SER A 522 -26.82 13.99 20.87
CA SER A 522 -26.89 15.22 21.67
C SER A 522 -28.17 15.30 22.51
N SER A 523 -28.01 15.21 23.85
CA SER A 523 -28.99 15.52 24.93
C SER A 523 -28.47 14.91 26.26
N PHE A 524 -28.77 15.34 27.51
CA PHE A 524 -29.19 16.59 28.19
C PHE A 524 -29.24 16.25 29.71
N GLU A 525 -28.97 17.08 30.73
CA GLU A 525 -28.46 18.45 30.90
C GLU A 525 -27.73 18.58 32.28
N LYS A 526 -26.92 19.63 32.49
CA LYS A 526 -26.43 20.25 33.77
C LYS A 526 -26.46 19.42 35.07
N GLY A 527 -25.26 19.19 35.64
CA GLY A 527 -25.05 19.00 37.08
C GLY A 527 -23.78 19.72 37.53
N THR A 528 -23.91 20.77 38.36
CA THR A 528 -22.76 21.42 39.00
C THR A 528 -22.17 20.52 40.09
N HIS A 529 -20.85 20.56 40.31
CA HIS A 529 -20.23 20.65 41.64
C HIS A 529 -18.72 20.97 41.52
N ASN A 530 -18.23 21.86 42.39
CA ASN A 530 -16.81 22.20 42.48
C ASN A 530 -16.05 21.15 43.29
N TYR A 531 -14.82 20.81 42.90
CA TYR A 531 -13.75 20.54 43.86
C TYR A 531 -12.39 21.00 43.29
N ILE A 532 -11.62 21.68 44.13
CA ILE A 532 -10.30 22.26 43.83
C ILE A 532 -9.28 21.59 44.76
N ASP A 533 -8.04 21.42 44.27
CA ASP A 533 -6.83 21.03 45.01
C ASP A 533 -6.78 19.60 45.61
N THR A 534 -5.66 18.88 45.70
CA THR A 534 -4.25 19.15 45.33
C THR A 534 -3.48 17.82 45.28
N ILE A 535 -2.70 17.52 44.22
CA ILE A 535 -1.45 16.73 44.33
C ILE A 535 -0.44 17.29 43.32
N SER A 536 0.75 17.66 43.79
CA SER A 536 1.86 18.13 42.97
C SER A 536 2.82 16.99 42.57
N THR A 537 3.15 16.88 41.28
CA THR A 537 4.31 16.12 40.79
C THR A 537 5.14 16.97 39.81
N PRO A 538 6.48 16.79 39.72
CA PRO A 538 7.34 17.62 38.89
C PRO A 538 7.18 17.33 37.38
N PRO A 539 7.54 18.28 36.49
CA PRO A 539 7.15 18.21 35.09
C PRO A 539 7.98 17.22 34.27
N SER A 540 7.36 16.11 33.87
CA SER A 540 7.73 15.42 32.63
C SER A 540 7.29 16.29 31.46
N GLN A 541 8.23 16.64 30.56
CA GLN A 541 7.92 17.48 29.42
C GLN A 541 7.08 16.69 28.40
N LYS A 542 5.76 16.91 28.40
CA LYS A 542 4.90 16.57 27.24
C LYS A 542 5.51 17.19 25.98
N MET A 543 5.83 16.38 24.98
CA MET A 543 6.10 16.91 23.64
C MET A 543 4.81 17.54 23.11
N ALA A 544 4.88 18.80 22.69
CA ALA A 544 3.75 19.48 22.07
C ALA A 544 3.53 18.91 20.66
N SER A 545 2.30 18.53 20.32
CA SER A 545 1.96 18.05 18.98
C SER A 545 1.96 19.20 17.96
N LEU A 546 2.15 18.86 16.68
CA LEU A 546 2.04 19.80 15.56
C LEU A 546 0.68 20.53 15.54
N ALA A 547 -0.39 19.89 16.02
CA ALA A 547 -1.73 20.47 16.16
C ALA A 547 -1.83 21.65 17.17
N SER A 548 -0.76 21.96 17.91
CA SER A 548 -0.70 23.14 18.80
C SER A 548 -0.10 24.38 18.15
N LEU A 549 0.27 24.30 16.87
CA LEU A 549 0.86 25.37 16.08
C LEU A 549 -0.22 26.05 15.22
N PRO A 550 -0.13 27.37 14.96
CA PRO A 550 -1.03 28.04 14.03
C PRO A 550 -0.98 27.39 12.64
N GLN A 551 -2.12 27.33 11.93
CA GLN A 551 -2.21 26.66 10.63
C GLN A 551 -1.20 27.23 9.62
N GLU A 552 -0.97 28.55 9.61
CA GLU A 552 0.03 29.20 8.74
C GLU A 552 1.47 28.72 9.01
N LEU A 553 1.74 28.27 10.24
CA LEU A 553 2.98 27.63 10.64
C LEU A 553 3.01 26.19 10.10
N VAL A 554 1.92 25.43 10.26
CA VAL A 554 1.77 24.05 9.74
C VAL A 554 1.87 24.01 8.20
N ASP A 555 1.23 24.94 7.49
CA ASP A 555 1.33 25.07 6.04
C ASP A 555 2.77 25.41 5.61
N MET A 556 3.47 26.25 6.38
CA MET A 556 4.88 26.57 6.13
C MET A 556 5.83 25.40 6.46
N ILE A 557 5.45 24.50 7.38
CA ILE A 557 6.15 23.25 7.71
C ILE A 557 5.97 22.20 6.60
N LEU A 558 4.75 22.08 6.07
CA LEU A 558 4.36 21.04 5.11
C LEU A 558 4.57 21.45 3.64
N SER A 559 4.67 22.75 3.34
CA SER A 559 5.08 23.22 2.02
C SER A 559 6.57 22.91 1.75
N ASP A 560 6.89 22.42 0.55
CA ASP A 560 8.26 22.40 0.02
C ASP A 560 8.86 23.82 0.18
N LEU A 561 9.85 23.99 1.09
CA LEU A 561 10.25 25.29 1.65
C LEU A 561 10.77 26.28 0.59
N GLY A 562 9.81 26.99 -0.01
CA GLY A 562 10.01 27.91 -1.11
C GLY A 562 10.69 29.22 -0.67
N PRO A 563 11.42 29.89 -1.58
CA PRO A 563 12.23 31.06 -1.22
C PRO A 563 11.47 32.27 -0.68
N ALA A 564 10.17 32.37 -0.98
CA ALA A 564 9.30 33.45 -0.51
C ALA A 564 8.97 33.32 0.99
N HIS A 565 9.07 32.12 1.57
CA HIS A 565 8.65 31.86 2.95
C HIS A 565 9.74 32.22 3.98
N LEU A 566 11.00 32.32 3.55
CA LEU A 566 12.16 32.65 4.39
C LEU A 566 12.07 34.00 5.10
N GLY A 567 11.38 34.98 4.51
CA GLY A 567 11.12 36.28 5.15
C GLY A 567 10.17 36.18 6.35
N LYS A 568 9.17 35.29 6.27
CA LYS A 568 8.17 35.05 7.32
C LYS A 568 8.78 34.29 8.50
N VAL A 569 9.60 33.27 8.22
CA VAL A 569 10.37 32.49 9.22
C VAL A 569 11.16 33.40 10.16
N ARG A 570 11.79 34.46 9.64
CA ARG A 570 12.61 35.40 10.45
C ARG A 570 11.79 36.34 11.33
N LEU A 571 10.54 36.65 10.97
CA LEU A 571 9.64 37.46 11.80
C LEU A 571 9.10 36.70 13.01
N LEU A 572 8.96 35.38 12.89
CA LEU A 572 8.48 34.48 13.95
C LEU A 572 9.53 34.24 15.06
N SER A 573 10.83 34.41 14.76
CA SER A 573 11.92 33.87 15.60
C SER A 573 12.04 34.45 17.00
N ARG A 574 11.63 35.72 17.23
CA ARG A 574 11.70 36.34 18.56
C ARG A 574 10.58 35.93 19.52
N PHE A 575 9.36 35.74 19.01
CA PHE A 575 8.20 35.43 19.85
C PHE A 575 8.04 33.92 20.10
N TYR A 576 8.31 33.07 19.11
CA TYR A 576 8.07 31.63 19.23
C TYR A 576 9.22 30.85 19.92
N ASN A 577 10.48 31.30 19.81
CA ASN A 577 11.60 30.62 20.49
C ASN A 577 11.44 30.56 22.01
N ALA A 578 10.91 31.63 22.63
CA ALA A 578 10.67 31.69 24.07
C ALA A 578 9.62 30.66 24.55
N ARG A 579 8.64 30.32 23.69
CA ARG A 579 7.51 29.44 24.05
C ARG A 579 7.82 27.95 23.90
N PHE A 580 8.69 27.57 22.95
CA PHE A 580 8.89 26.16 22.56
C PHE A 580 10.31 25.61 22.76
N LYS A 581 11.24 26.34 23.39
CA LYS A 581 12.59 25.88 23.77
C LYS A 581 13.29 25.05 22.67
N ASN A 582 13.38 25.63 21.47
CA ASN A 582 14.00 25.05 20.26
C ASN A 582 13.32 23.80 19.64
N LEU A 583 12.30 23.20 20.27
CA LEU A 583 11.67 21.95 19.78
C LEU A 583 10.99 22.10 18.41
N PHE A 584 10.33 23.24 18.18
CA PHE A 584 9.67 23.56 16.89
C PHE A 584 10.64 23.45 15.72
N TRP A 585 11.84 24.03 15.83
CA TRP A 585 12.82 23.99 14.75
C TRP A 585 13.29 22.56 14.49
N TYR A 586 13.46 21.75 15.53
CA TYR A 586 13.98 20.38 15.45
C TYR A 586 13.03 19.42 14.70
N LEU A 587 11.72 19.64 14.77
CA LEU A 587 10.76 18.79 14.05
C LEU A 587 10.58 19.21 12.58
N VAL A 588 10.91 20.46 12.24
CA VAL A 588 10.51 21.10 10.97
C VAL A 588 11.69 21.27 10.02
N PHE A 589 12.79 21.84 10.52
CA PHE A 589 13.93 22.22 9.70
C PHE A 589 15.09 21.22 9.76
N GLN A 590 14.92 20.09 10.47
CA GLN A 590 15.97 19.08 10.58
C GLN A 590 16.34 18.47 9.23
N THR A 591 15.39 18.37 8.29
CA THR A 591 15.63 17.85 6.93
C THR A 591 15.33 18.92 5.89
N LEU A 592 16.26 19.16 4.97
CA LEU A 592 16.12 20.17 3.92
C LEU A 592 16.39 19.58 2.54
N GLN A 593 15.45 19.81 1.62
CA GLN A 593 15.55 19.40 0.22
C GLN A 593 16.11 20.52 -0.66
N ILE A 594 17.09 20.20 -1.50
CA ILE A 594 17.87 21.15 -2.29
C ILE A 594 18.01 20.63 -3.73
N ASP A 595 17.47 21.38 -4.68
CA ASP A 595 17.79 21.18 -6.09
C ASP A 595 19.21 21.67 -6.41
N LEU A 596 19.91 20.95 -7.27
CA LEU A 596 21.21 21.34 -7.83
C LEU A 596 21.11 22.48 -8.87
N ARG A 597 20.46 23.59 -8.49
CA ARG A 597 20.34 24.82 -9.26
C ARG A 597 21.10 25.95 -8.56
N PRO A 598 21.93 26.76 -9.26
CA PRO A 598 22.68 27.86 -8.64
C PRO A 598 21.83 28.77 -7.75
N SER A 599 20.65 29.17 -8.23
CA SER A 599 19.71 30.04 -7.51
C SER A 599 19.03 29.36 -6.30
N CYS A 600 18.98 28.03 -6.22
CA CYS A 600 18.54 27.30 -5.03
C CYS A 600 19.67 27.25 -3.99
N ILE A 601 20.89 26.96 -4.44
CA ILE A 601 22.07 26.86 -3.57
C ILE A 601 22.46 28.23 -2.99
N GLU A 602 22.32 29.32 -3.74
CA GLU A 602 22.55 30.68 -3.22
C GLU A 602 21.60 31.05 -2.08
N ARG A 603 20.37 30.54 -2.10
CA ARG A 603 19.40 30.72 -1.01
C ARG A 603 19.75 29.88 0.21
N LEU A 604 20.36 28.71 0.02
CA LEU A 604 20.94 27.91 1.10
C LEU A 604 22.09 28.66 1.82
N ILE A 605 22.92 29.40 1.07
CA ILE A 605 23.94 30.31 1.64
C ILE A 605 23.29 31.43 2.46
N LEU A 606 22.13 31.96 2.03
CA LEU A 606 21.40 32.99 2.79
C LEU A 606 20.75 32.44 4.06
N LEU A 607 20.18 31.22 3.99
CA LEU A 607 19.64 30.48 5.15
C LEU A 607 20.71 30.29 6.24
N GLY A 608 21.89 29.80 5.85
CA GLY A 608 23.00 29.56 6.79
C GLY A 608 23.60 30.83 7.43
N LYS A 609 23.19 32.04 7.01
CA LYS A 609 23.52 33.29 7.71
C LYS A 609 22.62 33.56 8.93
N GLY A 610 21.56 32.77 9.13
CA GLY A 610 20.72 32.78 10.32
C GLY A 610 21.17 31.69 11.31
N PRO A 611 21.97 32.00 12.34
CA PRO A 611 22.56 30.98 13.23
C PRO A 611 21.53 30.14 14.00
N GLU A 612 20.36 30.73 14.29
CA GLU A 612 19.21 30.05 14.93
C GLU A 612 18.65 28.90 14.07
N VAL A 613 18.71 29.01 12.74
CA VAL A 613 18.17 28.02 11.79
C VAL A 613 19.26 27.07 11.31
N ALA A 614 20.45 27.61 11.07
CA ALA A 614 21.61 26.87 10.56
C ALA A 614 22.06 25.72 11.46
N SER A 615 21.86 25.85 12.78
CA SER A 615 22.23 24.85 13.80
C SER A 615 21.21 23.71 13.95
N VAL A 616 20.06 23.81 13.29
CA VAL A 616 18.97 22.82 13.41
C VAL A 616 18.85 21.93 12.17
N ILE A 617 19.33 22.38 11.01
CA ILE A 617 19.39 21.58 9.78
C ILE A 617 20.47 20.50 9.92
N GLN A 618 20.04 19.24 10.03
CA GLN A 618 20.93 18.08 10.21
C GLN A 618 20.92 17.12 9.00
N ASN A 619 19.89 17.12 8.16
CA ASN A 619 19.77 16.23 7.01
C ASN A 619 19.59 17.04 5.73
N ILE A 620 20.32 16.68 4.68
CA ILE A 620 20.23 17.31 3.36
C ILE A 620 19.83 16.27 2.32
N ILE A 621 18.77 16.56 1.57
CA ILE A 621 18.33 15.79 0.41
C ILE A 621 18.68 16.59 -0.85
N VAL A 622 19.57 16.06 -1.69
CA VAL A 622 20.02 16.68 -2.94
C VAL A 622 19.29 16.04 -4.12
N ARG A 623 18.61 16.86 -4.94
CA ARG A 623 17.92 16.42 -6.16
C ARG A 623 18.54 17.05 -7.43
N PRO A 624 18.69 16.31 -8.53
CA PRO A 624 19.14 16.84 -9.81
C PRO A 624 17.98 17.52 -10.56
N GLN A 625 18.29 18.49 -11.41
CA GLN A 625 17.30 19.08 -12.30
C GLN A 625 17.03 18.16 -13.50
N LYS A 626 15.75 17.95 -13.85
CA LYS A 626 15.35 17.21 -15.05
C LYS A 626 15.70 18.03 -16.30
N GLY A 627 16.56 17.49 -17.18
CA GLY A 627 16.80 18.02 -18.53
C GLY A 627 17.78 19.21 -18.67
N GLN A 628 18.72 19.44 -17.73
CA GLN A 628 19.82 20.40 -17.92
C GLN A 628 21.19 19.81 -17.57
N ASP A 629 22.21 20.15 -18.37
CA ASP A 629 23.59 19.71 -18.15
C ASP A 629 24.19 20.31 -16.88
N LEU A 630 24.62 19.43 -15.96
CA LEU A 630 25.17 19.82 -14.67
C LEU A 630 26.62 20.34 -14.79
N LYS A 631 26.80 21.66 -14.85
CA LYS A 631 28.13 22.28 -14.85
C LYS A 631 28.76 22.27 -13.44
N VAL A 632 29.47 21.17 -13.12
CA VAL A 632 30.18 20.95 -11.85
C VAL A 632 31.01 22.16 -11.40
N SER A 633 31.68 22.85 -12.33
CA SER A 633 32.49 24.05 -12.06
C SER A 633 31.71 25.24 -11.50
N GLN A 634 30.40 25.34 -11.79
CA GLN A 634 29.52 26.39 -11.31
C GLN A 634 28.86 26.02 -9.97
N ILE A 635 28.54 24.74 -9.76
CA ILE A 635 27.77 24.27 -8.61
C ILE A 635 28.64 24.00 -7.38
N THR A 636 29.81 23.37 -7.52
CA THR A 636 30.68 23.04 -6.37
C THR A 636 31.07 24.26 -5.51
N PRO A 637 31.43 25.43 -6.07
CA PRO A 637 31.75 26.62 -5.26
C PRO A 637 30.55 27.14 -4.45
N LEU A 638 29.33 27.05 -4.99
CA LEU A 638 28.11 27.46 -4.30
C LEU A 638 27.76 26.46 -3.19
N LEU A 639 27.79 25.16 -3.46
CA LEU A 639 27.56 24.13 -2.43
C LEU A 639 28.60 24.23 -1.30
N THR A 640 29.86 24.52 -1.63
CA THR A 640 30.92 24.71 -0.62
C THR A 640 30.57 25.85 0.35
N LYS A 641 30.12 27.00 -0.17
CA LYS A 641 29.68 28.14 0.65
C LYS A 641 28.43 27.80 1.47
N ALA A 642 27.53 27.01 0.91
CA ALA A 642 26.27 26.67 1.57
C ALA A 642 26.49 25.67 2.72
N PHE A 643 27.28 24.62 2.51
CA PHE A 643 27.65 23.67 3.56
C PHE A 643 28.56 24.32 4.62
N ALA A 644 29.40 25.29 4.25
CA ALA A 644 30.15 26.08 5.22
C ALA A 644 29.24 26.93 6.15
N ALA A 645 28.03 27.25 5.70
CA ALA A 645 27.03 28.00 6.46
C ALA A 645 26.04 27.10 7.23
N LEU A 646 26.21 25.77 7.16
CA LEU A 646 25.38 24.77 7.85
C LEU A 646 26.28 23.85 8.69
N PRO A 647 26.58 24.23 9.95
CA PRO A 647 27.58 23.54 10.76
C PRO A 647 27.23 22.06 11.04
N ASP A 648 25.95 21.79 11.34
CA ASP A 648 25.52 20.59 12.06
C ASP A 648 24.91 19.48 11.15
N ILE A 649 25.28 19.47 9.86
CA ILE A 649 24.82 18.44 8.90
C ILE A 649 25.34 17.06 9.31
N LYS A 650 24.41 16.17 9.67
CA LYS A 650 24.60 14.75 9.98
C LYS A 650 24.30 13.80 8.82
N SER A 651 23.44 14.17 7.87
CA SER A 651 23.04 13.27 6.78
C SER A 651 23.03 13.94 5.41
N ILE A 652 23.47 13.23 4.38
CA ILE A 652 23.43 13.64 2.98
C ILE A 652 22.79 12.52 2.14
N ASN A 653 21.65 12.79 1.51
CA ASN A 653 20.93 11.87 0.63
C ASN A 653 20.88 12.44 -0.79
N ILE A 654 21.39 11.70 -1.77
CA ILE A 654 21.48 12.14 -3.17
C ILE A 654 20.44 11.37 -4.01
N GLN A 655 19.26 11.98 -4.18
CA GLN A 655 18.11 11.39 -4.84
C GLN A 655 18.15 11.64 -6.35
N VAL A 656 18.89 10.81 -7.08
CA VAL A 656 18.91 10.81 -8.55
C VAL A 656 18.09 9.63 -9.09
N PRO A 657 16.95 9.87 -9.79
CA PRO A 657 16.21 8.81 -10.47
C PRO A 657 17.00 8.24 -11.67
N HIS A 658 16.54 7.10 -12.18
CA HIS A 658 17.24 6.26 -13.16
C HIS A 658 17.86 7.00 -14.36
N GLY A 659 19.09 6.60 -14.74
CA GLY A 659 19.85 7.18 -15.85
C GLY A 659 21.34 6.80 -15.77
N THR A 660 22.18 7.34 -16.66
CA THR A 660 23.64 7.20 -16.61
C THR A 660 24.30 8.44 -15.99
N GLY A 661 25.36 8.26 -15.20
CA GLY A 661 26.21 9.37 -14.73
C GLY A 661 26.11 9.77 -13.26
N GLY A 662 25.70 8.88 -12.35
CA GLY A 662 25.55 9.19 -10.92
C GLY A 662 26.76 9.89 -10.25
N PHE A 663 27.97 9.59 -10.73
CA PHE A 663 29.19 10.24 -10.23
C PHE A 663 29.18 11.76 -10.41
N ASP A 664 28.61 12.27 -11.50
CA ASP A 664 28.66 13.69 -11.84
C ASP A 664 27.73 14.52 -10.93
N TYR A 665 26.75 13.88 -10.27
CA TYR A 665 25.93 14.45 -9.19
C TYR A 665 26.55 14.25 -7.80
N TRP A 666 27.18 13.11 -7.55
CA TRP A 666 27.86 12.82 -6.28
C TRP A 666 29.07 13.71 -6.02
N LYS A 667 29.95 13.84 -7.02
CA LYS A 667 31.22 14.56 -6.91
C LYS A 667 31.08 16.01 -6.42
N PRO A 668 30.20 16.88 -6.96
CA PRO A 668 30.08 18.26 -6.48
C PRO A 668 29.62 18.36 -5.02
N VAL A 669 28.78 17.43 -4.56
CA VAL A 669 28.30 17.38 -3.16
C VAL A 669 29.42 16.98 -2.22
N MET A 670 30.20 15.95 -2.55
CA MET A 670 31.32 15.50 -1.71
C MET A 670 32.49 16.47 -1.72
N ASP A 671 32.84 17.05 -2.88
CA ASP A 671 33.84 18.12 -2.96
C ASP A 671 33.45 19.31 -2.06
N ALA A 672 32.15 19.64 -1.96
CA ALA A 672 31.65 20.72 -1.11
C ALA A 672 31.70 20.39 0.39
N ALA A 673 31.33 19.17 0.79
CA ALA A 673 31.45 18.69 2.16
C ALA A 673 32.90 18.73 2.64
N ILE A 674 33.84 18.29 1.80
CA ILE A 674 35.27 18.28 2.11
C ILE A 674 35.84 19.70 2.20
N LYS A 675 35.59 20.54 1.20
CA LYS A 675 36.09 21.94 1.20
C LYS A 675 35.53 22.77 2.35
N SER A 676 34.34 22.44 2.84
CA SER A 676 33.74 23.09 4.00
C SER A 676 34.01 22.36 5.33
N LYS A 677 34.70 21.21 5.35
CA LYS A 677 35.00 20.40 6.55
C LYS A 677 33.75 19.98 7.34
N ARG A 678 32.80 19.29 6.69
CA ARG A 678 31.60 18.74 7.34
C ARG A 678 31.90 17.45 8.13
N GLU A 679 32.70 17.58 9.17
CA GLU A 679 33.11 16.47 10.07
C GLU A 679 31.93 15.87 10.86
N THR A 680 30.79 16.57 10.90
CA THR A 680 29.53 16.19 11.54
C THR A 680 28.72 15.13 10.79
N VAL A 681 29.09 14.76 9.56
CA VAL A 681 28.31 13.82 8.72
C VAL A 681 28.43 12.38 9.22
N GLU A 682 27.31 11.82 9.67
CA GLU A 682 27.15 10.44 10.15
C GLU A 682 26.55 9.51 9.07
N SER A 683 25.84 10.03 8.07
CA SER A 683 25.10 9.21 7.09
C SER A 683 25.18 9.76 5.66
N ILE A 684 25.46 8.90 4.70
CA ILE A 684 25.48 9.22 3.27
C ILE A 684 24.69 8.16 2.48
N THR A 685 23.76 8.61 1.63
CA THR A 685 22.90 7.72 0.83
C THR A 685 22.72 8.21 -0.61
N GLY A 686 22.58 7.27 -1.56
CA GLY A 686 22.48 7.56 -3.00
C GLY A 686 23.84 7.93 -3.65
N PRO A 687 23.89 8.23 -4.96
CA PRO A 687 22.81 8.08 -5.94
C PRO A 687 22.50 6.60 -6.22
N LYS A 688 21.24 6.33 -6.60
CA LYS A 688 20.78 5.01 -7.02
C LYS A 688 21.10 4.68 -8.49
N CYS A 689 21.53 5.66 -9.29
CA CYS A 689 21.77 5.52 -10.74
C CYS A 689 23.19 5.08 -11.16
N GLY A 690 23.97 4.50 -10.25
CA GLY A 690 25.29 3.92 -10.57
C GLY A 690 26.41 4.94 -10.82
N MET A 691 27.29 5.11 -9.84
CA MET A 691 28.55 5.85 -10.00
C MET A 691 29.61 5.00 -10.69
N GLN A 692 30.08 5.40 -11.87
CA GLN A 692 31.19 4.69 -12.55
C GLN A 692 32.42 4.59 -11.64
N MET A 693 32.80 3.37 -11.26
CA MET A 693 33.92 3.15 -10.32
C MET A 693 35.25 3.70 -10.87
N SER A 694 35.43 3.68 -12.19
CA SER A 694 36.58 4.27 -12.88
C SER A 694 36.73 5.80 -12.73
N LYS A 695 35.67 6.51 -12.33
CA LYS A 695 35.70 7.95 -12.00
C LYS A 695 36.11 8.22 -10.54
N LEU A 696 36.06 7.23 -9.63
CA LEU A 696 36.48 7.34 -8.22
C LEU A 696 38.02 7.27 -8.06
N LYS A 697 38.74 8.10 -8.81
CA LYS A 697 40.20 8.23 -8.74
C LYS A 697 40.59 9.39 -7.83
N PHE A 698 41.00 9.08 -6.61
CA PHE A 698 41.45 10.06 -5.63
C PHE A 698 43.00 10.10 -5.54
N SER A 699 43.57 11.29 -5.49
CA SER A 699 44.97 11.48 -5.09
C SER A 699 45.13 11.24 -3.58
N THR A 700 46.35 10.95 -3.11
CA THR A 700 46.63 10.76 -1.67
C THR A 700 46.08 11.91 -0.80
N ALA A 701 46.24 13.16 -1.27
CA ALA A 701 45.72 14.33 -0.58
C ALA A 701 44.17 14.38 -0.56
N GLN A 702 43.50 13.99 -1.65
CA GLN A 702 42.05 13.86 -1.67
C GLN A 702 41.58 12.77 -0.71
N THR A 703 42.21 11.60 -0.72
CA THR A 703 41.83 10.48 0.16
C THR A 703 41.97 10.84 1.65
N ILE A 704 43.03 11.56 2.03
CA ILE A 704 43.19 12.10 3.39
C ILE A 704 42.07 13.11 3.71
N ALA A 705 41.71 13.98 2.76
CA ALA A 705 40.63 14.94 2.96
C ALA A 705 39.25 14.28 3.11
N TYR A 706 38.96 13.21 2.36
CA TYR A 706 37.77 12.36 2.55
C TYR A 706 37.77 11.72 3.93
N GLN A 707 38.87 11.08 4.34
CA GLN A 707 39.02 10.42 5.64
C GLN A 707 38.80 11.39 6.81
N ASN A 708 39.39 12.58 6.77
CA ASN A 708 39.22 13.58 7.83
C ASN A 708 37.78 14.14 7.85
N THR A 709 37.18 14.40 6.69
CA THR A 709 35.82 14.95 6.59
C THR A 709 34.75 13.95 7.03
N PHE A 710 34.93 12.67 6.73
CA PHE A 710 33.93 11.63 7.02
C PHE A 710 34.33 10.74 8.19
N ILE A 711 35.10 11.29 9.13
CA ILE A 711 35.61 10.56 10.30
C ILE A 711 34.49 10.01 11.20
N ASN A 712 33.30 10.63 11.21
CA ASN A 712 32.12 10.21 11.97
C ASN A 712 31.10 9.39 11.16
N LEU A 713 31.43 8.98 9.92
CA LEU A 713 30.50 8.29 9.02
C LEU A 713 30.14 6.89 9.54
N LYS A 714 28.88 6.72 9.93
CA LYS A 714 28.27 5.45 10.38
C LYS A 714 27.55 4.70 9.27
N VAL A 715 26.92 5.40 8.32
CA VAL A 715 26.07 4.80 7.29
C VAL A 715 26.50 5.23 5.88
N LEU A 716 26.68 4.26 4.99
CA LEU A 716 26.94 4.48 3.57
C LEU A 716 26.06 3.54 2.72
N ASP A 717 25.09 4.07 1.97
CA ASP A 717 24.32 3.33 0.94
C ASP A 717 24.55 3.95 -0.44
N ILE A 718 25.34 3.30 -1.28
CA ILE A 718 25.69 3.80 -2.61
C ILE A 718 25.48 2.76 -3.70
N THR A 719 25.17 3.23 -4.90
CA THR A 719 25.15 2.40 -6.11
C THR A 719 26.32 2.78 -7.02
N VAL A 720 27.15 1.82 -7.40
CA VAL A 720 28.30 1.97 -8.31
C VAL A 720 28.05 1.23 -9.62
N SER A 721 28.57 1.73 -10.74
CA SER A 721 28.49 1.04 -12.03
C SER A 721 29.82 0.38 -12.37
N VAL A 722 29.73 -0.91 -12.69
CA VAL A 722 30.84 -1.77 -13.08
C VAL A 722 30.88 -1.83 -14.60
N GLN A 723 31.45 -0.79 -15.21
CA GLN A 723 31.68 -0.79 -16.66
C GLN A 723 32.94 -1.60 -17.03
N TYR A 724 33.96 -1.54 -16.16
CA TYR A 724 35.23 -2.28 -16.27
C TYR A 724 35.84 -2.44 -14.86
N GLU A 725 35.58 -3.57 -14.18
CA GLU A 725 36.35 -3.96 -12.97
C GLU A 725 37.73 -4.44 -13.40
N ARG A 726 38.66 -3.48 -13.57
CA ARG A 726 40.08 -3.79 -13.41
C ARG A 726 40.33 -4.00 -11.91
N PRO A 727 41.02 -5.07 -11.48
CA PRO A 727 41.31 -5.30 -10.06
C PRO A 727 41.92 -4.07 -9.36
N GLU A 728 42.81 -3.33 -10.01
CA GLU A 728 43.37 -2.08 -9.45
C GLU A 728 42.32 -1.00 -9.10
N LEU A 729 41.18 -0.96 -9.79
CA LEU A 729 40.13 0.05 -9.58
C LEU A 729 39.21 -0.38 -8.44
N ALA A 730 38.94 -1.68 -8.33
CA ALA A 730 38.22 -2.25 -7.20
C ALA A 730 39.06 -2.13 -5.92
N GLU A 731 40.34 -2.50 -5.95
CA GLU A 731 41.26 -2.33 -4.82
C GLU A 731 41.33 -0.87 -4.36
N LYS A 732 41.43 0.09 -5.30
CA LYS A 732 41.39 1.53 -4.99
C LYS A 732 40.05 1.98 -4.39
N PHE A 733 38.93 1.47 -4.89
CA PHE A 733 37.59 1.75 -4.35
C PHE A 733 37.44 1.21 -2.92
N TRP A 734 37.82 -0.04 -2.68
CA TRP A 734 37.75 -0.65 -1.35
C TRP A 734 38.76 -0.03 -0.38
N THR A 735 39.97 0.35 -0.82
CA THR A 735 40.91 1.16 -0.03
C THR A 735 40.30 2.52 0.37
N TRP A 736 39.46 3.12 -0.48
CA TRP A 736 38.75 4.35 -0.13
C TRP A 736 37.64 4.09 0.91
N ILE A 737 36.84 3.02 0.75
CA ILE A 737 35.84 2.59 1.74
C ILE A 737 36.48 2.35 3.11
N GLU A 738 37.59 1.59 3.17
CA GLU A 738 38.35 1.29 4.39
C GLU A 738 38.75 2.57 5.14
N ARG A 739 39.28 3.55 4.42
CA ARG A 739 39.80 4.81 5.01
C ARG A 739 38.71 5.73 5.55
N ILE A 740 37.53 5.78 4.92
CA ILE A 740 36.39 6.57 5.45
C ILE A 740 35.55 5.77 6.46
N GLY A 741 35.72 4.44 6.51
CA GLY A 741 34.82 3.54 7.22
C GLY A 741 35.21 3.19 8.66
N SER A 742 36.14 3.92 9.28
CA SER A 742 36.62 3.61 10.64
C SER A 742 35.52 3.61 11.72
N GLN A 743 34.43 4.36 11.50
CA GLN A 743 33.25 4.41 12.37
C GLN A 743 32.00 3.78 11.73
N MET A 744 32.13 3.12 10.57
CA MET A 744 31.00 2.67 9.78
C MET A 744 30.30 1.48 10.43
N GLU A 745 29.03 1.67 10.78
CA GLU A 745 28.14 0.65 11.35
C GLU A 745 27.31 -0.06 10.26
N ARG A 746 27.03 0.62 9.15
CA ARG A 746 26.22 0.10 8.04
C ARG A 746 26.81 0.44 6.68
N LEU A 747 27.08 -0.60 5.88
CA LEU A 747 27.56 -0.49 4.51
C LEU A 747 26.55 -1.15 3.56
N THR A 748 26.10 -0.42 2.54
CA THR A 748 25.32 -0.95 1.42
C THR A 748 25.99 -0.56 0.10
N ILE A 749 26.51 -1.55 -0.61
CA ILE A 749 27.06 -1.39 -1.96
C ILE A 749 26.18 -2.15 -2.94
N LYS A 750 25.60 -1.43 -3.90
CA LYS A 750 24.85 -2.01 -5.02
C LYS A 750 25.66 -1.78 -6.30
N THR A 751 25.87 -2.81 -7.12
CA THR A 751 26.51 -2.63 -8.43
C THR A 751 25.49 -2.65 -9.57
N THR A 752 25.73 -1.86 -10.61
CA THR A 752 24.89 -1.83 -11.82
C THR A 752 25.67 -2.07 -13.10
N ARG A 753 25.07 -2.88 -13.98
CA ARG A 753 25.68 -3.39 -15.21
C ARG A 753 25.52 -2.41 -16.38
N THR A 754 26.54 -2.28 -17.21
CA THR A 754 26.40 -1.81 -18.60
C THR A 754 27.04 -2.83 -19.55
N SER A 755 26.36 -3.17 -20.64
CA SER A 755 26.61 -4.40 -21.43
C SER A 755 28.03 -4.62 -21.98
N ARG A 756 28.35 -5.92 -22.19
CA ARG A 756 29.40 -6.53 -23.05
C ARG A 756 30.74 -6.97 -22.43
N ASN A 757 31.08 -6.62 -21.19
CA ASN A 757 32.19 -7.26 -20.48
C ASN A 757 31.78 -7.52 -19.03
N ILE A 758 31.46 -8.78 -18.71
CA ILE A 758 31.11 -9.19 -17.34
C ILE A 758 32.43 -9.60 -16.66
N PRO A 759 32.89 -8.87 -15.63
CA PRO A 759 34.14 -9.16 -14.96
C PRO A 759 34.00 -10.39 -14.06
N SER A 760 34.95 -11.30 -14.19
CA SER A 760 35.12 -12.46 -13.31
C SER A 760 36.02 -12.14 -12.13
N PRO A 761 35.80 -12.72 -10.93
CA PRO A 761 36.85 -12.83 -9.92
C PRO A 761 38.02 -13.61 -10.51
N ASN A 762 39.08 -12.90 -10.89
CA ASN A 762 40.22 -13.48 -11.61
C ASN A 762 41.22 -14.16 -10.66
N ASP A 763 42.13 -14.95 -11.24
CA ASP A 763 43.14 -15.77 -10.54
C ASP A 763 44.19 -14.99 -9.72
N HIS A 764 43.98 -13.69 -9.48
CA HIS A 764 44.87 -12.82 -8.71
C HIS A 764 44.33 -12.48 -7.32
N GLY A 765 43.12 -12.93 -6.99
CA GLY A 765 42.65 -13.08 -5.61
C GLY A 765 42.16 -11.79 -4.94
N GLY A 766 40.84 -11.64 -4.92
CA GLY A 766 40.14 -10.69 -4.06
C GLY A 766 40.06 -9.26 -4.57
N PHE A 767 38.89 -8.64 -4.39
CA PHE A 767 38.68 -7.22 -4.69
C PHE A 767 39.04 -6.31 -3.50
N LEU A 768 39.17 -6.88 -2.30
CA LEU A 768 39.54 -6.15 -1.09
C LEU A 768 41.06 -6.08 -0.90
N PRO A 769 41.60 -4.95 -0.38
CA PRO A 769 42.99 -4.83 0.08
C PRO A 769 43.44 -5.99 0.99
N LYS A 770 44.76 -6.21 1.06
CA LYS A 770 45.33 -7.31 1.87
C LYS A 770 45.01 -7.21 3.38
N SER A 771 44.82 -6.00 3.90
CA SER A 771 44.59 -5.69 5.31
C SER A 771 43.20 -5.10 5.60
N PHE A 772 42.25 -5.24 4.67
CA PHE A 772 40.96 -4.55 4.74
C PHE A 772 40.17 -4.89 6.03
N GLY A 773 39.68 -3.86 6.73
CA GLY A 773 38.80 -4.02 7.89
C GLY A 773 37.93 -2.79 8.15
N LEU A 774 36.72 -3.03 8.69
CA LEU A 774 35.76 -2.00 9.07
C LEU A 774 35.29 -2.23 10.52
N PRO A 775 36.06 -1.82 11.54
CA PRO A 775 36.00 -2.38 12.89
C PRO A 775 34.72 -2.11 13.70
N LYS A 776 33.79 -1.29 13.18
CA LYS A 776 32.48 -1.02 13.79
C LYS A 776 31.30 -1.54 12.99
N LEU A 777 31.55 -2.24 11.87
CA LEU A 777 30.51 -2.69 10.97
C LEU A 777 29.60 -3.70 11.68
N LYS A 778 28.29 -3.47 11.59
CA LYS A 778 27.22 -4.33 12.12
C LYS A 778 26.28 -4.82 11.03
N ALA A 779 26.07 -4.01 9.99
CA ALA A 779 25.14 -4.32 8.92
C ALA A 779 25.83 -4.19 7.55
N LEU A 780 25.93 -5.30 6.82
CA LEU A 780 26.52 -5.37 5.49
C LEU A 780 25.47 -5.77 4.45
N LYS A 781 25.33 -4.97 3.39
CA LYS A 781 24.54 -5.32 2.22
C LYS A 781 25.35 -5.18 0.94
N LEU A 782 25.51 -6.27 0.19
CA LEU A 782 26.17 -6.30 -1.11
C LEU A 782 25.20 -6.79 -2.19
N VAL A 783 25.09 -6.07 -3.30
CA VAL A 783 24.21 -6.44 -4.42
C VAL A 783 24.96 -6.46 -5.75
N ASP A 784 24.93 -7.60 -6.46
CA ASP A 784 25.56 -7.86 -7.77
C ASP A 784 27.10 -7.69 -7.80
N ALA A 785 27.76 -7.59 -6.64
CA ALA A 785 29.21 -7.42 -6.55
C ALA A 785 29.97 -8.69 -6.97
N ALA A 786 31.13 -8.54 -7.64
CA ALA A 786 32.08 -9.63 -7.78
C ALA A 786 32.85 -9.82 -6.46
N VAL A 787 32.99 -11.07 -6.01
CA VAL A 787 33.49 -11.42 -4.68
C VAL A 787 34.17 -12.80 -4.70
N THR A 788 35.10 -13.02 -3.77
CA THR A 788 35.73 -14.32 -3.51
C THR A 788 35.50 -14.78 -2.07
N PRO A 789 35.64 -16.08 -1.75
CA PRO A 789 35.62 -16.55 -0.35
C PRO A 789 36.62 -15.82 0.54
N ASN A 790 37.79 -15.46 0.00
CA ASN A 790 38.80 -14.67 0.71
C ASN A 790 38.36 -13.22 1.00
N ASP A 791 37.55 -12.60 0.13
CA ASP A 791 36.98 -11.28 0.41
C ASP A 791 35.97 -11.35 1.57
N PHE A 792 35.15 -12.40 1.60
CA PHE A 792 34.25 -12.63 2.74
C PHE A 792 35.00 -12.92 4.03
N LYS A 793 36.07 -13.72 4.01
CA LYS A 793 36.95 -13.93 5.17
C LYS A 793 37.52 -12.60 5.72
N LYS A 794 37.85 -11.63 4.86
CA LYS A 794 38.28 -10.29 5.29
C LYS A 794 37.12 -9.46 5.87
N LEU A 795 35.96 -9.46 5.22
CA LEU A 795 34.76 -8.74 5.68
C LEU A 795 34.22 -9.25 7.01
N PHE A 796 34.29 -10.56 7.24
CA PHE A 796 33.74 -11.23 8.41
C PHE A 796 34.76 -11.48 9.53
N GLY A 797 36.05 -11.63 9.21
CA GLY A 797 37.08 -12.11 10.14
C GLY A 797 37.50 -11.15 11.26
N SER A 798 36.88 -9.97 11.40
CA SER A 798 37.25 -8.95 12.39
C SER A 798 36.10 -8.23 13.09
N VAL A 799 34.83 -8.59 12.82
CA VAL A 799 33.65 -7.88 13.37
C VAL A 799 32.46 -8.79 13.69
N ASP A 800 31.75 -8.44 14.78
CA ASP A 800 30.44 -9.00 15.11
C ASP A 800 29.35 -8.33 14.25
N LEU A 801 28.86 -9.01 13.20
CA LEU A 801 27.75 -8.51 12.39
C LEU A 801 26.38 -8.90 13.00
N ASP A 802 25.45 -7.94 12.99
CA ASP A 802 24.03 -8.14 13.32
C ASP A 802 23.23 -8.57 12.06
N VAL A 803 23.53 -8.00 10.89
CA VAL A 803 22.74 -8.14 9.65
C VAL A 803 23.65 -8.33 8.44
N VAL A 804 23.37 -9.36 7.64
CA VAL A 804 24.08 -9.66 6.39
C VAL A 804 23.08 -9.95 5.27
N ASP A 805 23.05 -9.09 4.24
CA ASP A 805 22.24 -9.26 3.03
C ASP A 805 23.15 -9.27 1.80
N ILE A 806 23.42 -10.46 1.27
CA ILE A 806 24.21 -10.62 0.05
C ILE A 806 23.30 -11.13 -1.07
N SER A 807 23.10 -10.29 -2.08
CA SER A 807 22.14 -10.54 -3.15
C SER A 807 22.81 -10.49 -4.52
N GLN A 808 22.64 -11.52 -5.33
CA GLN A 808 23.07 -11.62 -6.73
C GLN A 808 24.59 -11.51 -7.00
N CYS A 809 25.45 -11.64 -5.99
CA CYS A 809 26.89 -11.51 -6.12
C CYS A 809 27.53 -12.62 -7.00
N ARG A 810 28.58 -12.25 -7.75
CA ARG A 810 29.31 -13.12 -8.69
C ARG A 810 30.55 -13.75 -8.05
N MET A 811 30.75 -15.03 -8.31
CA MET A 811 31.85 -15.87 -7.79
C MET A 811 32.44 -16.70 -8.93
N LYS A 812 33.66 -17.25 -8.75
CA LYS A 812 34.34 -18.03 -9.81
C LYS A 812 33.73 -19.42 -9.93
N ASN A 813 33.52 -20.09 -8.80
CA ASN A 813 32.90 -21.40 -8.69
C ASN A 813 31.75 -21.33 -7.68
N PRO A 814 30.59 -20.72 -7.99
CA PRO A 814 29.58 -20.39 -6.99
C PRO A 814 29.17 -21.56 -6.08
N LYS A 815 29.12 -22.80 -6.58
CA LYS A 815 28.83 -23.99 -5.77
C LYS A 815 29.84 -24.21 -4.63
N VAL A 816 31.13 -24.11 -4.94
CA VAL A 816 32.23 -24.32 -3.99
C VAL A 816 32.42 -23.06 -3.14
N ASP A 817 32.45 -21.89 -3.79
CA ASP A 817 32.72 -20.60 -3.17
C ASP A 817 31.66 -20.26 -2.10
N TRP A 818 30.36 -20.47 -2.39
CA TRP A 818 29.30 -20.25 -1.41
C TRP A 818 29.33 -21.24 -0.25
N PHE A 819 29.65 -22.51 -0.51
CA PHE A 819 29.80 -23.51 0.55
C PHE A 819 30.96 -23.15 1.47
N GLU A 820 32.11 -22.73 0.93
CA GLU A 820 33.26 -22.27 1.70
C GLU A 820 32.91 -21.05 2.57
N ILE A 821 32.14 -20.10 2.04
CA ILE A 821 31.68 -18.91 2.78
C ILE A 821 30.75 -19.29 3.93
N LEU A 822 29.76 -20.16 3.67
CA LEU A 822 28.81 -20.62 4.70
C LEU A 822 29.52 -21.45 5.78
N LYS A 823 30.45 -22.35 5.41
CA LYS A 823 31.33 -23.06 6.34
C LYS A 823 32.19 -22.09 7.17
N HIS A 824 32.74 -21.05 6.55
CA HIS A 824 33.52 -20.04 7.27
C HIS A 824 32.66 -19.24 8.26
N LEU A 825 31.44 -18.86 7.89
CA LEU A 825 30.48 -18.21 8.78
C LEU A 825 30.15 -19.07 10.00
N ARG A 826 29.93 -20.37 9.81
CA ARG A 826 29.70 -21.34 10.90
C ARG A 826 30.92 -21.55 11.80
N ASN A 827 32.10 -21.63 11.21
CA ASN A 827 33.34 -21.92 11.94
C ASN A 827 33.97 -20.66 12.58
N GLY A 828 33.41 -19.46 12.33
CA GLY A 828 33.82 -18.20 12.94
C GLY A 828 33.00 -17.84 14.19
N ASN A 829 33.39 -16.77 14.88
CA ASN A 829 32.68 -16.23 16.06
C ASN A 829 31.38 -15.46 15.69
N ILE A 830 30.61 -15.96 14.72
CA ILE A 830 29.59 -15.21 13.97
C ILE A 830 28.15 -15.65 14.38
N ASN A 831 28.03 -16.36 15.51
CA ASN A 831 26.77 -16.79 16.13
C ASN A 831 25.86 -15.66 16.63
N LYS A 832 26.16 -14.39 16.33
CA LYS A 832 25.38 -13.20 16.70
C LYS A 832 24.58 -12.59 15.54
N ILE A 833 24.74 -13.08 14.30
CA ILE A 833 23.93 -12.60 13.17
C ILE A 833 22.45 -12.90 13.45
N LYS A 834 21.63 -11.83 13.44
CA LYS A 834 20.17 -11.88 13.69
C LYS A 834 19.37 -12.03 12.40
N GLU A 835 19.88 -11.49 11.30
CA GLU A 835 19.35 -11.62 9.95
C GLU A 835 20.48 -11.99 9.00
N LEU A 836 20.40 -13.21 8.43
CA LEU A 836 21.29 -13.67 7.37
C LEU A 836 20.43 -13.94 6.13
N ARG A 837 20.68 -13.15 5.07
CA ARG A 837 19.96 -13.22 3.81
C ARG A 837 20.94 -13.43 2.67
N PHE A 838 20.80 -14.56 1.98
CA PHE A 838 21.50 -14.82 0.73
C PHE A 838 20.50 -14.95 -0.39
N VAL A 839 20.66 -14.15 -1.46
CA VAL A 839 19.99 -14.39 -2.75
C VAL A 839 21.08 -14.77 -3.74
N ILE A 840 21.40 -16.06 -3.79
CA ILE A 840 22.47 -16.62 -4.60
C ILE A 840 21.97 -16.75 -6.05
N SER A 841 22.44 -15.90 -6.96
CA SER A 841 22.13 -16.00 -8.39
C SER A 841 23.37 -16.40 -9.19
N SER A 842 23.24 -17.38 -10.08
CA SER A 842 24.36 -17.99 -10.80
C SER A 842 24.59 -17.44 -12.22
N TYR A 843 24.59 -16.10 -12.36
CA TYR A 843 24.71 -15.43 -13.66
C TYR A 843 26.10 -14.82 -13.90
N HIS A 844 26.84 -15.39 -14.85
CA HIS A 844 28.13 -14.87 -15.30
C HIS A 844 28.43 -15.27 -16.75
N GLY A 845 28.43 -14.31 -17.68
CA GLY A 845 28.80 -14.57 -19.08
C GLY A 845 27.92 -15.63 -19.75
N SER A 846 28.54 -16.44 -20.61
CA SER A 846 27.94 -17.55 -21.35
C SER A 846 28.25 -18.93 -20.75
N GLU A 847 28.92 -19.00 -19.59
CA GLU A 847 29.34 -20.26 -18.98
C GLU A 847 28.38 -20.70 -17.87
N LEU A 848 28.10 -22.01 -17.81
CA LEU A 848 27.17 -22.58 -16.84
C LEU A 848 27.82 -22.78 -15.46
N TYR A 849 27.06 -22.45 -14.42
CA TYR A 849 27.34 -22.85 -13.04
C TYR A 849 26.21 -23.73 -12.49
N ASP A 850 26.57 -24.64 -11.59
CA ASP A 850 25.73 -25.75 -11.15
C ASP A 850 24.52 -25.35 -10.26
N LEU A 851 24.56 -24.20 -9.55
CA LEU A 851 23.47 -23.80 -8.65
C LEU A 851 22.37 -22.96 -9.36
N PRO A 852 21.07 -23.15 -9.07
CA PRO A 852 19.99 -22.27 -9.51
C PRO A 852 19.90 -20.98 -8.65
N ASN A 853 18.92 -20.10 -8.93
CA ASN A 853 18.66 -18.94 -8.06
C ASN A 853 18.08 -19.42 -6.71
N LEU A 854 18.86 -19.26 -5.65
CA LEU A 854 18.61 -19.81 -4.32
C LEU A 854 18.53 -18.68 -3.30
N ARG A 855 17.38 -18.54 -2.63
CA ARG A 855 17.22 -17.62 -1.51
C ARG A 855 17.26 -18.38 -0.19
N ILE A 856 18.19 -18.01 0.69
CA ILE A 856 18.29 -18.51 2.06
C ILE A 856 17.96 -17.32 2.98
N ASP A 857 16.80 -17.37 3.61
CA ASP A 857 16.40 -16.41 4.65
C ASP A 857 16.56 -17.07 6.02
N VAL A 858 17.28 -16.39 6.92
CA VAL A 858 17.52 -16.83 8.28
C VAL A 858 17.15 -15.69 9.24
N ASN A 859 16.15 -15.93 10.08
CA ASN A 859 15.69 -15.00 11.10
C ASN A 859 15.82 -15.67 12.48
N SER A 860 16.29 -14.93 13.48
CA SER A 860 16.63 -15.42 14.83
C SER A 860 17.84 -16.35 14.89
N ASP A 861 18.21 -16.83 16.09
CA ASP A 861 19.47 -17.52 16.37
C ASP A 861 19.59 -18.86 15.63
N TRP A 862 20.18 -18.79 14.44
CA TRP A 862 20.41 -19.91 13.53
C TRP A 862 21.41 -20.95 14.03
N THR A 863 22.03 -20.71 15.19
CA THR A 863 22.97 -21.64 15.82
C THR A 863 22.29 -22.55 16.86
N SER A 864 21.03 -22.25 17.23
CA SER A 864 20.21 -23.07 18.13
C SER A 864 19.51 -24.23 17.40
N GLU A 865 19.51 -25.40 18.03
CA GLU A 865 18.81 -26.60 17.55
C GLU A 865 17.30 -26.32 17.38
N GLY A 866 16.72 -26.70 16.23
CA GLY A 866 15.33 -26.41 15.87
C GLY A 866 15.08 -25.11 15.07
N ASN A 867 16.04 -24.18 14.98
CA ASN A 867 15.87 -22.97 14.17
C ASN A 867 16.18 -23.21 12.68
N SER A 868 15.13 -23.43 11.89
CA SER A 868 15.23 -23.68 10.45
C SER A 868 15.33 -22.39 9.63
N CYS A 869 16.31 -22.31 8.72
CA CYS A 869 16.28 -21.33 7.63
C CYS A 869 15.23 -21.69 6.57
N LYS A 870 14.67 -20.67 5.93
CA LYS A 870 13.80 -20.85 4.76
C LYS A 870 14.65 -20.82 3.50
N VAL A 871 14.75 -21.96 2.83
CA VAL A 871 15.46 -22.11 1.56
C VAL A 871 14.42 -22.14 0.43
N THR A 872 14.57 -21.23 -0.53
CA THR A 872 13.65 -21.05 -1.65
C THR A 872 14.42 -21.19 -2.97
N LEU A 873 14.17 -22.24 -3.75
CA LEU A 873 14.67 -22.36 -5.13
C LEU A 873 13.61 -21.82 -6.09
N HIS A 874 14.01 -20.92 -6.99
CA HIS A 874 13.13 -20.39 -8.02
C HIS A 874 13.12 -21.32 -9.25
N SER A 875 11.95 -21.86 -9.65
CA SER A 875 11.76 -22.43 -11.00
C SER A 875 10.99 -21.41 -11.87
N GLY A 876 11.48 -21.19 -13.10
CA GLY A 876 11.21 -19.95 -13.85
C GLY A 876 9.75 -19.66 -14.23
N LEU A 877 8.86 -20.67 -14.27
CA LEU A 877 7.49 -20.53 -14.77
C LEU A 877 6.38 -21.08 -13.86
N SER A 878 6.66 -21.93 -12.87
CA SER A 878 5.59 -22.70 -12.19
C SER A 878 5.74 -22.91 -10.68
N GLY A 879 6.72 -22.30 -10.02
CA GLY A 879 6.70 -22.21 -8.55
C GLY A 879 8.03 -22.00 -7.85
N PHE A 880 7.96 -22.10 -6.52
CA PHE A 880 9.11 -22.06 -5.64
C PHE A 880 9.23 -23.39 -4.90
N TYR A 881 10.38 -24.05 -4.99
CA TYR A 881 10.67 -25.15 -4.07
C TYR A 881 11.10 -24.54 -2.73
N ASN A 882 10.21 -24.62 -1.75
CA ASN A 882 10.52 -24.22 -0.38
C ASN A 882 10.96 -25.45 0.42
N THR A 883 12.02 -25.31 1.20
CA THR A 883 12.40 -26.28 2.24
C THR A 883 12.84 -25.54 3.49
N GLN A 884 12.56 -26.12 4.65
CA GLN A 884 12.92 -25.59 5.96
C GLN A 884 13.94 -26.54 6.58
N LYS A 885 15.19 -26.10 6.69
CA LYS A 885 16.31 -26.87 7.24
C LYS A 885 17.11 -26.01 8.21
N ASN A 886 17.67 -26.58 9.27
CA ASN A 886 18.59 -25.83 10.12
C ASN A 886 19.93 -25.65 9.39
N LEU A 887 20.30 -24.41 9.05
CA LEU A 887 21.51 -24.13 8.27
C LEU A 887 22.79 -24.55 9.02
N TRP A 888 22.80 -24.44 10.34
CA TRP A 888 23.93 -24.82 11.19
C TRP A 888 24.11 -26.33 11.27
N ASP A 889 23.02 -27.10 11.24
CA ASP A 889 23.07 -28.56 11.21
C ASP A 889 23.50 -29.07 9.83
N GLU A 890 22.91 -28.53 8.75
CA GLU A 890 23.25 -28.90 7.36
C GLU A 890 24.73 -28.62 7.03
N LEU A 891 25.29 -27.50 7.52
CA LEU A 891 26.71 -27.20 7.40
C LEU A 891 27.62 -28.06 8.32
N GLY A 892 27.02 -28.89 9.17
CA GLY A 892 27.69 -29.78 10.11
C GLY A 892 27.73 -31.25 9.71
N THR A 893 26.84 -31.71 8.84
CA THR A 893 26.68 -33.12 8.46
C THR A 893 27.76 -33.62 7.49
N THR A 894 28.33 -32.72 6.67
CA THR A 894 29.31 -33.07 5.63
C THR A 894 30.32 -31.95 5.37
N ASP A 895 31.51 -32.29 4.90
CA ASP A 895 32.51 -31.35 4.35
C ASP A 895 32.55 -31.38 2.80
N ASP A 896 31.67 -32.15 2.15
CA ASP A 896 31.50 -32.13 0.69
C ASP A 896 30.39 -31.16 0.26
N GLN A 897 30.68 -30.32 -0.75
CA GLN A 897 29.75 -29.33 -1.26
C GLN A 897 28.51 -29.94 -1.94
N ASP A 898 28.65 -31.04 -2.68
CA ASP A 898 27.56 -31.65 -3.45
C ASP A 898 26.59 -32.39 -2.53
N GLU A 899 27.09 -33.05 -1.48
CA GLU A 899 26.29 -33.57 -0.38
C GLU A 899 25.55 -32.45 0.36
N PHE A 900 26.23 -31.35 0.69
CA PHE A 900 25.62 -30.20 1.39
C PHE A 900 24.45 -29.59 0.59
N TRP A 901 24.66 -29.23 -0.67
CA TRP A 901 23.61 -28.64 -1.50
C TRP A 901 22.45 -29.63 -1.73
N SER A 902 22.74 -30.93 -1.80
CA SER A 902 21.73 -31.98 -1.89
C SER A 902 20.91 -32.07 -0.60
N SER A 903 21.53 -32.11 0.57
CA SER A 903 20.81 -32.16 1.85
C SER A 903 20.00 -30.88 2.10
N LEU A 904 20.59 -29.70 1.90
CA LEU A 904 19.93 -28.41 2.10
C LEU A 904 18.69 -28.23 1.22
N THR A 905 18.71 -28.74 -0.02
CA THR A 905 17.64 -28.57 -1.01
C THR A 905 16.79 -29.81 -1.26
N ASN A 906 16.96 -30.88 -0.48
CA ASN A 906 16.36 -32.20 -0.71
C ASN A 906 16.59 -32.72 -2.15
N SER A 907 17.82 -32.58 -2.63
CA SER A 907 18.31 -32.89 -3.98
C SER A 907 17.58 -32.17 -5.12
N LYS A 908 16.73 -31.17 -4.83
CA LYS A 908 15.98 -30.44 -5.87
C LYS A 908 16.86 -29.49 -6.69
N TRP A 909 18.08 -29.17 -6.23
CA TRP A 909 19.03 -28.33 -6.97
C TRP A 909 19.59 -28.99 -8.25
N THR A 910 19.67 -30.32 -8.32
CA THR A 910 20.17 -31.06 -9.49
C THR A 910 19.08 -31.41 -10.51
N LEU A 911 17.80 -31.21 -10.19
CA LEU A 911 16.71 -31.66 -11.04
C LEU A 911 16.73 -30.99 -12.43
N PRO A 912 16.33 -31.72 -13.49
CA PRO A 912 16.10 -31.10 -14.79
C PRO A 912 15.13 -29.93 -14.70
N ARG A 913 13.98 -30.00 -14.02
CA ARG A 913 13.04 -28.85 -13.99
C ARG A 913 13.58 -27.58 -13.30
N THR A 914 14.60 -27.67 -12.44
CA THR A 914 15.29 -26.51 -11.83
C THR A 914 16.52 -26.04 -12.62
N THR A 915 17.01 -26.82 -13.60
CA THR A 915 18.23 -26.55 -14.39
C THR A 915 18.01 -26.48 -15.91
N ARG A 916 16.91 -27.03 -16.44
CA ARG A 916 16.48 -27.09 -17.85
C ARG A 916 16.15 -25.70 -18.38
N TRP A 917 15.50 -24.86 -17.57
CA TRP A 917 15.23 -23.47 -17.92
C TRP A 917 16.52 -22.66 -18.16
N LYS A 918 17.59 -22.95 -17.41
CA LYS A 918 18.93 -22.36 -17.65
C LYS A 918 19.50 -22.82 -18.99
N ARG A 919 19.34 -24.10 -19.36
CA ARG A 919 19.76 -24.62 -20.67
C ARG A 919 18.93 -24.05 -21.83
N LEU A 920 17.61 -23.94 -21.67
CA LEU A 920 16.72 -23.36 -22.67
C LEU A 920 17.03 -21.88 -22.88
N GLN A 921 17.13 -21.08 -21.81
CA GLN A 921 17.47 -19.66 -21.90
C GLN A 921 18.81 -19.44 -22.61
N ILE A 922 19.86 -20.22 -22.28
CA ILE A 922 21.17 -20.14 -22.94
C ILE A 922 21.05 -20.48 -24.43
N ALA A 923 20.40 -21.59 -24.78
CA ALA A 923 20.19 -21.96 -26.18
C ALA A 923 19.41 -20.89 -26.95
N THR A 924 18.36 -20.31 -26.36
CA THR A 924 17.56 -19.26 -27.00
C THR A 924 18.34 -17.94 -27.10
N GLU A 925 19.17 -17.55 -26.14
CA GLU A 925 19.94 -16.31 -26.16
C GLU A 925 21.17 -16.37 -27.08
N GLU A 926 21.92 -17.48 -27.09
CA GLU A 926 23.03 -17.67 -28.04
C GLU A 926 22.53 -17.78 -29.49
N TYR A 927 21.43 -18.52 -29.71
CA TYR A 927 20.84 -18.65 -31.04
C TYR A 927 20.18 -17.33 -31.47
N ARG A 928 19.48 -16.59 -30.59
CA ARG A 928 18.96 -15.23 -30.88
C ARG A 928 20.07 -14.24 -31.20
N SER A 929 21.21 -14.30 -30.50
CA SER A 929 22.40 -13.47 -30.76
C SER A 929 22.99 -13.78 -32.14
N THR A 930 23.05 -15.06 -32.51
CA THR A 930 23.52 -15.52 -33.81
C THR A 930 22.56 -15.14 -34.94
N VAL A 931 21.26 -15.40 -34.77
CA VAL A 931 20.20 -15.00 -35.72
C VAL A 931 20.14 -13.48 -35.87
N SER A 932 20.22 -12.69 -34.80
CA SER A 932 20.24 -11.21 -34.91
C SER A 932 21.48 -10.70 -35.67
N LYS A 933 22.64 -11.35 -35.51
CA LYS A 933 23.82 -11.04 -36.34
C LYS A 933 23.58 -11.42 -37.80
N LEU A 934 23.08 -12.63 -38.07
CA LEU A 934 22.82 -13.12 -39.43
C LEU A 934 21.81 -12.22 -40.15
N VAL A 935 20.67 -11.92 -39.51
CA VAL A 935 19.64 -10.99 -39.98
C VAL A 935 20.22 -9.59 -40.21
N SER A 936 21.13 -9.09 -39.35
CA SER A 936 21.78 -7.79 -39.58
C SER A 936 22.73 -7.78 -40.78
N VAL A 937 23.40 -8.90 -41.08
CA VAL A 937 24.27 -9.06 -42.25
C VAL A 937 23.42 -9.17 -43.52
N LEU A 938 22.45 -10.09 -43.56
CA LEU A 938 21.52 -10.29 -44.68
C LEU A 938 20.73 -9.01 -45.01
N SER A 939 20.26 -8.28 -43.99
CA SER A 939 19.59 -6.98 -44.18
C SER A 939 20.51 -5.88 -44.72
N SER A 940 21.84 -6.04 -44.60
CA SER A 940 22.83 -5.10 -45.15
C SER A 940 23.30 -5.47 -46.56
N GLU A 941 23.30 -6.76 -46.91
CA GLU A 941 23.84 -7.29 -48.17
C GLU A 941 22.77 -7.52 -49.28
N HIS A 942 21.54 -7.01 -49.07
CA HIS A 942 20.45 -6.87 -50.06
C HIS A 942 19.61 -8.13 -50.41
N ASP A 943 19.10 -8.86 -49.40
CA ASP A 943 17.74 -9.43 -49.53
C ASP A 943 16.93 -9.32 -48.21
N PRO A 944 15.94 -8.40 -48.12
CA PRO A 944 15.05 -8.31 -46.96
C PRO A 944 14.14 -9.54 -46.77
N HIS A 945 13.92 -10.36 -47.80
CA HIS A 945 13.05 -11.53 -47.75
C HIS A 945 13.71 -12.69 -47.00
N GLU A 946 14.97 -13.03 -47.31
CA GLU A 946 15.74 -14.04 -46.55
C GLU A 946 15.89 -13.64 -45.08
N ALA A 947 16.14 -12.34 -44.81
CA ALA A 947 16.24 -11.83 -43.45
C ALA A 947 14.90 -11.95 -42.67
N PHE A 948 13.77 -11.89 -43.36
CA PHE A 948 12.44 -12.13 -42.79
C PHE A 948 12.18 -13.64 -42.58
N GLU A 949 12.48 -14.49 -43.56
CA GLU A 949 12.31 -15.95 -43.47
C GLU A 949 13.15 -16.56 -42.35
N VAL A 950 14.43 -16.19 -42.21
CA VAL A 950 15.31 -16.64 -41.12
C VAL A 950 14.76 -16.22 -39.75
N LYS A 951 14.13 -15.04 -39.66
CA LYS A 951 13.50 -14.58 -38.43
C LYS A 951 12.19 -15.34 -38.15
N GLN A 952 11.38 -15.61 -39.18
CA GLN A 952 10.15 -16.36 -39.05
C GLN A 952 10.42 -17.83 -38.66
N GLU A 953 11.43 -18.48 -39.25
CA GLU A 953 11.86 -19.82 -38.83
C GLU A 953 12.34 -19.81 -37.37
N TYR A 954 13.09 -18.79 -36.94
CA TYR A 954 13.48 -18.61 -35.54
C TYR A 954 12.25 -18.51 -34.62
N ASP A 955 11.30 -17.62 -34.91
CA ASP A 955 10.10 -17.41 -34.08
C ASP A 955 9.24 -18.69 -34.05
N THR A 956 9.10 -19.41 -35.17
CA THR A 956 8.41 -20.72 -35.24
C THR A 956 9.13 -21.82 -34.45
N LYS A 957 10.46 -21.86 -34.47
CA LYS A 957 11.26 -22.90 -33.77
C LYS A 957 11.29 -22.66 -32.27
N VAL A 958 11.23 -21.40 -31.82
CA VAL A 958 11.01 -21.04 -30.42
C VAL A 958 9.60 -21.43 -29.98
N ALA A 959 8.56 -21.09 -30.76
CA ALA A 959 7.18 -21.49 -30.47
C ALA A 959 7.03 -23.02 -30.36
N ARG A 960 7.62 -23.79 -31.28
CA ARG A 960 7.55 -25.26 -31.24
C ARG A 960 8.25 -25.87 -30.03
N LEU A 961 9.36 -25.27 -29.56
CA LEU A 961 10.03 -25.68 -28.32
C LEU A 961 9.23 -25.33 -27.07
N GLN A 962 8.33 -24.35 -27.15
CA GLN A 962 7.38 -24.00 -26.08
C GLN A 962 6.14 -24.90 -26.12
N GLU A 963 5.65 -25.29 -27.31
CA GLU A 963 4.57 -26.30 -27.45
C GLU A 963 5.02 -27.70 -27.00
N GLU A 964 6.27 -28.09 -27.30
CA GLU A 964 6.91 -29.31 -26.75
C GLU A 964 7.08 -29.26 -25.21
N GLU A 965 7.04 -28.07 -24.60
CA GLU A 965 7.08 -27.88 -23.13
C GLU A 965 5.69 -28.06 -22.49
N GLU A 966 4.60 -27.70 -23.18
CA GLU A 966 3.23 -27.91 -22.67
C GLU A 966 2.84 -29.39 -22.62
N LEU A 967 3.26 -30.18 -23.63
CA LEU A 967 2.98 -31.62 -23.75
C LEU A 967 3.70 -32.49 -22.69
N ASP A 968 4.82 -32.03 -22.13
CA ASP A 968 5.66 -32.74 -21.16
C ASP A 968 5.19 -32.57 -19.69
N ASN A 969 4.04 -31.90 -19.49
CA ASN A 969 3.37 -31.76 -18.19
C ASN A 969 2.45 -32.94 -17.83
N GLY A 970 2.20 -33.87 -18.77
CA GLY A 970 1.28 -35.00 -18.58
C GLY A 970 1.87 -36.26 -17.94
N VAL A 971 3.14 -36.25 -17.52
CA VAL A 971 3.83 -37.44 -16.98
C VAL A 971 4.36 -37.18 -15.56
N GLU A 972 3.64 -37.68 -14.57
CA GLU A 972 4.25 -38.11 -13.30
C GLU A 972 4.96 -39.46 -13.49
N GLU A 973 5.91 -39.76 -12.61
CA GLU A 973 6.97 -40.77 -12.74
C GLU A 973 6.53 -42.17 -13.23
N GLY A 974 7.30 -42.70 -14.19
CA GLY A 974 7.35 -44.12 -14.58
C GLY A 974 8.79 -44.52 -14.90
#